data_AF-A0A0Q5DHK9-F1
#
_entry.id   AF-A0A0Q5DHK9-F1
#
_cell.length_a   1.000
_cell.length_b   1.000
_cell.length_c   1.000
_cell.angle_alpha   90.00
_cell.angle_beta   90.00
_cell.angle_gamma   90.00
#
_symmetry.space_group_name_H-M   'P 1'
#
loop_
_entity.id
_entity.type
_entity.pdbx_description
1 polymer ?
#
loop_
_entity_poly.entity_id
_entity_poly.type
_entity_poly.pdbx_seq_one_letter_code
_entity_poly.pdbx_strand_id
1 'polypeptide(L)'
;MARSGINFLSLLGGAGGGSSPSPTVSADGLTYTYPGFKPGTSASLVDVTAGSTLSTQNVDGTGKVTFVLASKPPAGNAIVIDGQQRVSAGTVAASSGGGNGGGGAQIADLAIFAGQSFMQAQGTVVAPGGPLASQQNPTGWTGPSSRFLILNGSALAQYQPYVNSDGSGGSTLAAWGYEGPFGIRYLADKPTNRTLVVAKHAIGSTGLAADATQNDWSPNTAGELYAALSAKVTAAKAAIAAAGMTLGTVKIYWAQGPQDARDTNKASAYQANLTELLARFRADFGVTRIGLERMHSEMTSTGFNFWKVVFDAQTAVARAAADVDVTCTDGAATYDGLHPTVDWVNIIGRRMYENTEGPWYAVAPYAGFVALADINNDRHAMPFTAGDLSTMKSVFPEDVLALTTTGTSQRFYVDNTGLLRNDLAANALRFTYENGKRQLLPQGAQQNAAVAGRDWTQAAWVIGGANGTTSATVALDQAANTFTAATCSSVTANVANATVLQTLATGAATIRAFSLFIKRLVGTGLIQITVDGGTTWATVAVTGTWARFSVVQSAILTPSFGVRIVTAGDKIAVDLAQCELNCVTAPVLTIGNAVTRPAENFLFSTAVNALLQGSAATYVVRGTGPVQSSATILGADAAGDTLLARNSGGQLVANSGGTLLNVNPGSGSFAGAWGVAGGYSPAGRRQSFNGSAVASDAAAAPAHGTVYPFSSSSRGTTSFGNAPIDFIAVRNDLCPDAQLQAIAVGN
;
A
#
# COMPACT_ATOMS: atom_id res chain seq x y z
N MET A 1 30.66 22.27 -25.02
CA MET A 1 31.70 21.30 -25.41
C MET A 1 31.18 19.91 -25.12
N ALA A 2 31.22 19.03 -26.13
CA ALA A 2 30.88 17.60 -26.18
C ALA A 2 29.80 17.06 -25.22
N ARG A 3 28.57 16.93 -25.74
CA ARG A 3 27.54 16.02 -25.24
C ARG A 3 27.77 14.62 -25.83
N SER A 4 27.79 13.57 -25.01
CA SER A 4 27.32 12.22 -25.40
C SER A 4 27.14 11.33 -24.16
N GLY A 5 25.99 11.43 -23.52
CA GLY A 5 25.46 10.34 -22.71
C GLY A 5 24.83 9.31 -23.64
N ILE A 6 25.37 8.10 -23.69
CA ILE A 6 24.81 6.99 -24.46
C ILE A 6 23.64 6.43 -23.64
N ASN A 7 22.42 6.74 -24.05
CA ASN A 7 21.19 6.13 -23.52
C ASN A 7 21.06 4.69 -24.04
N PHE A 8 21.33 3.71 -23.19
CA PHE A 8 21.32 2.27 -23.54
C PHE A 8 19.92 1.62 -23.62
N LEU A 9 18.84 2.37 -23.42
CA LEU A 9 17.49 1.78 -23.27
C LEU A 9 16.65 1.69 -24.56
N SER A 10 17.14 2.16 -25.72
CA SER A 10 16.31 2.28 -26.95
C SER A 10 16.68 1.37 -28.13
N LEU A 11 17.45 0.29 -27.94
CA LEU A 11 17.93 -0.56 -29.06
C LEU A 11 17.39 -1.99 -29.10
N LEU A 12 16.38 -2.33 -28.29
CA LEU A 12 15.77 -3.67 -28.25
C LEU A 12 14.61 -3.88 -29.24
N GLY A 13 14.47 -3.03 -30.26
CA GLY A 13 13.37 -3.09 -31.23
C GLY A 13 13.75 -3.74 -32.56
N GLY A 14 13.37 -5.02 -32.73
CA GLY A 14 12.99 -5.60 -34.03
C GLY A 14 14.05 -6.38 -34.82
N ALA A 15 13.86 -7.70 -34.92
CA ALA A 15 13.64 -8.45 -36.18
C ALA A 15 13.91 -9.96 -36.02
N GLY A 16 12.97 -10.79 -36.50
CA GLY A 16 13.26 -12.11 -37.06
C GLY A 16 13.27 -13.29 -36.09
N GLY A 17 12.19 -14.08 -36.11
CA GLY A 17 12.14 -15.40 -35.49
C GLY A 17 13.13 -16.36 -36.14
N GLY A 18 14.22 -16.63 -35.42
CA GLY A 18 15.19 -17.68 -35.67
C GLY A 18 16.11 -17.72 -34.47
N SER A 19 16.23 -18.85 -33.78
CA SER A 19 17.09 -18.99 -32.60
C SER A 19 18.55 -18.71 -32.99
N SER A 20 19.04 -17.51 -32.69
CA SER A 20 20.47 -17.20 -32.83
C SER A 20 21.28 -18.16 -31.94
N PRO A 21 22.36 -18.76 -32.44
CA PRO A 21 23.18 -19.66 -31.65
C PRO A 21 23.76 -18.94 -30.42
N SER A 22 23.60 -19.54 -29.25
CA SER A 22 24.06 -18.96 -27.98
C SER A 22 25.57 -18.81 -27.95
N PRO A 23 26.11 -17.75 -27.32
CA PRO A 23 27.54 -17.62 -27.11
C PRO A 23 28.10 -18.77 -26.28
N THR A 24 29.35 -19.15 -26.55
CA THR A 24 30.05 -20.21 -25.81
C THR A 24 31.24 -19.62 -25.04
N VAL A 25 31.52 -20.20 -23.88
CA VAL A 25 32.65 -19.82 -23.02
C VAL A 25 33.50 -21.05 -22.78
N SER A 26 34.83 -20.90 -22.84
CA SER A 26 35.77 -21.96 -22.49
C SER A 26 35.66 -22.35 -21.01
N ALA A 27 36.07 -23.57 -20.67
CA ALA A 27 36.00 -24.09 -19.30
C ALA A 27 36.81 -23.26 -18.28
N ASP A 28 37.86 -22.56 -18.73
CA ASP A 28 38.64 -21.65 -17.88
C ASP A 28 37.96 -20.28 -17.65
N GLY A 29 36.89 -19.96 -18.39
CA GLY A 29 36.16 -18.70 -18.31
C GLY A 29 36.90 -17.49 -18.92
N LEU A 30 37.95 -17.71 -19.71
CA LEU A 30 38.77 -16.65 -20.30
C LEU A 30 38.55 -16.45 -21.80
N THR A 31 37.98 -17.44 -22.49
CA THR A 31 37.70 -17.38 -23.92
C THR A 31 36.20 -17.35 -24.18
N TYR A 32 35.73 -16.33 -24.89
CA TYR A 32 34.32 -16.12 -25.19
C TYR A 32 34.13 -16.10 -26.70
N THR A 33 33.28 -16.97 -27.24
CA THR A 33 32.98 -17.02 -28.67
C THR A 33 31.53 -16.66 -28.93
N TYR A 34 31.33 -15.65 -29.77
CA TYR A 34 30.00 -15.17 -30.12
C TYR A 34 29.77 -15.34 -31.63
N PRO A 35 28.71 -16.05 -32.04
CA PRO A 35 28.33 -16.16 -33.45
C PRO A 35 27.35 -15.05 -33.87
N GLY A 36 27.13 -14.91 -35.18
CA GLY A 36 26.05 -14.07 -35.73
C GLY A 36 26.47 -12.65 -36.12
N PHE A 37 27.76 -12.38 -36.23
CA PHE A 37 28.29 -11.11 -36.72
C PHE A 37 28.56 -11.13 -38.23
N LYS A 38 28.61 -9.97 -38.85
CA LYS A 38 28.97 -9.84 -40.27
C LYS A 38 30.46 -10.15 -40.46
N PRO A 39 30.86 -11.11 -41.31
CA PRO A 39 32.27 -11.38 -41.59
C PRO A 39 33.04 -10.12 -42.04
N GLY A 40 34.28 -9.97 -41.56
CA GLY A 40 35.16 -8.85 -41.95
C GLY A 40 34.89 -7.52 -41.22
N THR A 41 34.03 -7.50 -40.19
CA THR A 41 33.90 -6.36 -39.27
C THR A 41 34.71 -6.59 -37.98
N SER A 42 34.79 -5.58 -37.11
CA SER A 42 35.36 -5.69 -35.76
C SER A 42 34.25 -5.70 -34.70
N ALA A 43 34.45 -6.46 -33.64
CA ALA A 43 33.61 -6.43 -32.45
C ALA A 43 34.45 -6.19 -31.18
N SER A 44 33.87 -5.49 -30.22
CA SER A 44 34.50 -5.15 -28.94
C SER A 44 33.70 -5.73 -27.78
N LEU A 45 34.39 -6.30 -26.80
CA LEU A 45 33.84 -6.69 -25.51
C LEU A 45 34.06 -5.54 -24.51
N VAL A 46 32.98 -5.03 -23.92
CA VAL A 46 33.00 -3.83 -23.05
C VAL A 46 32.48 -4.18 -21.66
N ASP A 47 33.20 -3.74 -20.63
CA ASP A 47 32.73 -3.77 -19.24
C ASP A 47 31.76 -2.61 -19.00
N VAL A 48 30.50 -2.94 -18.70
CA VAL A 48 29.39 -2.01 -18.49
C VAL A 48 29.54 -1.24 -17.17
N THR A 49 30.19 -1.82 -16.16
CA THR A 49 30.42 -1.15 -14.87
C THR A 49 31.58 -0.17 -14.95
N ALA A 50 32.67 -0.58 -15.60
CA ALA A 50 33.85 0.27 -15.74
C ALA A 50 33.78 1.22 -16.95
N GLY A 51 32.87 0.98 -17.90
CA GLY A 51 32.74 1.75 -19.15
C GLY A 51 33.93 1.58 -20.10
N SER A 52 34.80 0.59 -19.88
CA SER A 52 36.04 0.38 -20.61
C SER A 52 35.96 -0.82 -21.57
N THR A 53 36.67 -0.75 -22.69
CA THR A 53 36.79 -1.88 -23.62
C THR A 53 37.80 -2.88 -23.08
N LEU A 54 37.37 -4.13 -22.88
CA LEU A 54 38.21 -5.22 -22.39
C LEU A 54 39.05 -5.84 -23.52
N SER A 55 38.48 -5.98 -24.72
CA SER A 55 39.16 -6.53 -25.90
C SER A 55 38.42 -6.17 -27.18
N THR A 56 39.14 -6.03 -28.29
CA THR A 56 38.58 -5.84 -29.63
C THR A 56 39.18 -6.89 -30.57
N GLN A 57 38.32 -7.55 -31.34
CA GLN A 57 38.71 -8.66 -32.22
C GLN A 57 37.99 -8.54 -33.56
N ASN A 58 38.63 -9.07 -34.61
CA ASN A 58 38.01 -9.16 -35.92
C ASN A 58 37.04 -10.35 -35.96
N VAL A 59 35.92 -10.15 -36.65
CA VAL A 59 34.95 -11.20 -36.95
C VAL A 59 35.49 -12.05 -38.07
N ASP A 60 35.57 -13.36 -37.85
CA ASP A 60 36.11 -14.32 -38.79
C ASP A 60 35.22 -14.49 -40.05
N GLY A 61 35.73 -15.24 -41.04
CA GLY A 61 35.03 -15.52 -42.29
C GLY A 61 33.70 -16.27 -42.13
N THR A 62 33.40 -16.79 -40.94
CA THR A 62 32.17 -17.51 -40.61
C THR A 62 31.18 -16.68 -39.78
N GLY A 63 31.52 -15.43 -39.47
CA GLY A 63 30.66 -14.54 -38.68
C GLY A 63 30.77 -14.77 -37.17
N LYS A 64 31.88 -15.38 -36.71
CA LYS A 64 32.18 -15.58 -35.28
C LYS A 64 33.26 -14.62 -34.82
N VAL A 65 33.20 -14.22 -33.57
CA VAL A 65 34.27 -13.50 -32.89
C VAL A 65 34.65 -14.21 -31.60
N THR A 66 35.94 -14.34 -31.34
CA THR A 66 36.47 -14.98 -30.13
C THR A 66 37.34 -13.99 -29.37
N PHE A 67 36.96 -13.68 -28.13
CA PHE A 67 37.73 -12.84 -27.22
C PHE A 67 38.49 -13.72 -26.23
N VAL A 68 39.79 -13.48 -26.07
CA VAL A 68 40.63 -14.10 -25.03
C VAL A 68 41.06 -13.02 -24.05
N LEU A 69 40.71 -13.18 -22.78
CA LEU A 69 40.99 -12.20 -21.73
C LEU A 69 42.12 -12.68 -20.82
N ALA A 70 42.93 -11.73 -20.34
CA ALA A 70 43.99 -12.02 -19.36
C ALA A 70 43.45 -12.36 -17.97
N SER A 71 42.20 -11.98 -17.68
CA SER A 71 41.51 -12.26 -16.42
C SER A 71 40.00 -12.33 -16.64
N LYS A 72 39.28 -12.99 -15.73
CA LYS A 72 37.81 -13.09 -15.79
C LYS A 72 37.18 -11.70 -15.56
N PRO A 73 36.22 -11.27 -16.39
CA PRO A 73 35.48 -10.04 -16.13
C PRO A 73 34.62 -10.20 -14.86
N PRO A 74 34.30 -9.10 -14.15
CA PRO A 74 33.35 -9.13 -13.04
C PRO A 74 32.02 -9.75 -13.50
N ALA A 75 31.43 -10.61 -12.67
CA ALA A 75 30.25 -11.38 -13.05
C ALA A 75 29.08 -10.46 -13.46
N GLY A 76 28.56 -10.64 -14.67
CA GLY A 76 27.28 -10.08 -15.13
C GLY A 76 27.32 -8.82 -16.01
N ASN A 77 28.50 -8.24 -16.28
CA ASN A 77 28.56 -6.85 -16.78
C ASN A 77 29.30 -6.66 -18.10
N ALA A 78 29.36 -7.65 -19.01
CA ALA A 78 30.03 -7.46 -20.31
C ALA A 78 29.04 -7.50 -21.49
N ILE A 79 29.15 -6.55 -22.42
CA ILE A 79 28.38 -6.51 -23.67
C ILE A 79 29.35 -6.59 -24.86
N VAL A 80 28.97 -7.35 -25.90
CA VAL A 80 29.67 -7.33 -27.19
C VAL A 80 28.98 -6.34 -28.13
N ILE A 81 29.76 -5.41 -28.68
CA ILE A 81 29.30 -4.39 -29.62
C ILE A 81 30.06 -4.58 -30.93
N ASP A 82 29.37 -4.76 -32.05
CA ASP A 82 30.01 -4.70 -33.38
C ASP A 82 30.07 -3.27 -33.91
N GLY A 83 30.93 -3.02 -34.91
CA GLY A 83 31.09 -1.72 -35.58
C GLY A 83 29.83 -1.15 -36.26
N GLN A 84 28.67 -1.77 -36.12
CA GLN A 84 27.34 -1.34 -36.59
C GLN A 84 26.32 -1.20 -35.44
N GLN A 85 26.74 -1.24 -34.16
CA GLN A 85 25.91 -1.04 -32.95
C GLN A 85 24.77 -2.06 -32.73
N ARG A 86 24.94 -3.32 -33.15
CA ARG A 86 24.03 -4.40 -32.73
C ARG A 86 24.41 -4.92 -31.35
N VAL A 87 23.45 -5.01 -30.42
CA VAL A 87 23.64 -5.51 -29.05
C VAL A 87 23.09 -6.94 -28.94
N SER A 88 23.95 -7.92 -28.72
CA SER A 88 23.54 -9.24 -28.22
C SER A 88 23.67 -9.25 -26.70
N ALA A 89 22.56 -9.09 -25.99
CA ALA A 89 22.52 -9.27 -24.54
C ALA A 89 22.49 -10.77 -24.23
N GLY A 90 23.65 -11.41 -24.21
CA GLY A 90 23.81 -12.78 -23.72
C GLY A 90 24.25 -12.74 -22.26
N THR A 91 23.35 -13.06 -21.33
CA THR A 91 23.76 -13.46 -19.98
C THR A 91 24.76 -14.61 -20.12
N VAL A 92 25.96 -14.46 -19.57
CA VAL A 92 26.92 -15.57 -19.50
C VAL A 92 26.30 -16.64 -18.61
N ALA A 93 25.64 -17.62 -19.22
CA ALA A 93 25.23 -18.83 -18.56
C ALA A 93 26.51 -19.56 -18.15
N ALA A 94 26.70 -19.77 -16.84
CA ALA A 94 27.59 -20.82 -16.39
C ALA A 94 27.12 -22.11 -17.07
N SER A 95 27.99 -22.70 -17.90
CA SER A 95 27.70 -23.91 -18.65
C SER A 95 27.13 -24.97 -17.71
N SER A 96 25.94 -25.46 -18.03
CA SER A 96 25.40 -26.72 -17.52
C SER A 96 26.26 -27.86 -18.06
N GLY A 97 27.40 -28.09 -17.42
CA GLY A 97 28.24 -29.26 -17.59
C GLY A 97 28.21 -30.04 -16.29
N GLY A 98 27.57 -31.21 -16.30
CA GLY A 98 27.65 -32.15 -15.18
C GLY A 98 29.12 -32.52 -14.91
N GLY A 99 29.56 -32.36 -13.67
CA GLY A 99 30.90 -32.72 -13.24
C GLY A 99 31.33 -31.92 -12.00
N ASN A 100 31.40 -32.60 -10.87
CA ASN A 100 31.91 -32.12 -9.58
C ASN A 100 33.17 -31.23 -9.69
N GLY A 101 33.19 -30.10 -8.97
CA GLY A 101 34.43 -29.51 -8.45
C GLY A 101 34.51 -27.97 -8.40
N GLY A 102 34.20 -27.39 -7.23
CA GLY A 102 34.62 -26.05 -6.79
C GLY A 102 33.46 -25.07 -6.54
N GLY A 103 33.08 -24.70 -5.33
CA GLY A 103 33.69 -24.87 -4.00
C GLY A 103 33.20 -23.80 -3.03
N GLY A 104 31.93 -23.41 -3.11
CA GLY A 104 31.24 -22.71 -2.04
C GLY A 104 30.21 -23.69 -1.47
N ALA A 105 30.19 -23.90 -0.15
CA ALA A 105 29.17 -24.73 0.48
C ALA A 105 27.79 -24.20 0.11
N GLN A 106 26.91 -25.06 -0.41
CA GLN A 106 25.52 -24.72 -0.64
C GLN A 106 24.84 -24.49 0.71
N ILE A 107 24.23 -23.32 0.90
CA ILE A 107 23.58 -22.97 2.16
C ILE A 107 22.07 -23.03 1.97
N ALA A 108 21.40 -23.86 2.77
CA ALA A 108 19.96 -24.03 2.75
C ALA A 108 19.28 -23.12 3.77
N ASP A 109 18.46 -22.18 3.32
CA ASP A 109 17.54 -21.46 4.20
C ASP A 109 16.26 -22.24 4.39
N LEU A 110 15.94 -22.54 5.65
CA LEU A 110 14.74 -23.27 5.99
C LEU A 110 13.61 -22.27 6.29
N ALA A 111 12.62 -22.24 5.41
CA ALA A 111 11.38 -21.49 5.57
C ALA A 111 10.25 -22.44 6.00
N ILE A 112 9.75 -22.23 7.22
CA ILE A 112 8.68 -23.01 7.80
C ILE A 112 7.36 -22.27 7.56
N PHE A 113 6.37 -22.92 6.95
CA PHE A 113 5.05 -22.33 6.71
C PHE A 113 4.01 -23.08 7.53
N ALA A 114 3.39 -22.41 8.51
CA ALA A 114 2.47 -23.03 9.45
C ALA A 114 1.22 -22.19 9.77
N GLY A 115 0.16 -22.87 10.20
CA GLY A 115 -1.11 -22.23 10.57
C GLY A 115 -2.33 -22.96 10.00
N GLN A 116 -3.35 -22.21 9.57
CA GLN A 116 -4.62 -22.79 9.11
C GLN A 116 -4.87 -22.64 7.61
N SER A 117 -6.14 -22.58 7.19
CA SER A 117 -6.59 -22.56 5.80
C SER A 117 -5.90 -21.51 4.92
N PHE A 118 -5.56 -20.34 5.48
CA PHE A 118 -4.82 -19.28 4.78
C PHE A 118 -3.43 -19.74 4.32
N MET A 119 -2.77 -20.56 5.13
CA MET A 119 -1.45 -21.10 4.87
C MET A 119 -1.49 -22.40 4.04
N GLN A 120 -2.55 -23.19 4.15
CA GLN A 120 -2.62 -24.57 3.66
C GLN A 120 -2.45 -24.71 2.15
N ALA A 121 -3.23 -24.01 1.32
CA ALA A 121 -3.05 -23.83 -0.13
C ALA A 121 -4.40 -23.39 -0.72
N GLN A 122 -4.45 -22.21 -1.34
CA GLN A 122 -5.69 -21.63 -1.90
C GLN A 122 -5.51 -21.06 -3.30
N GLY A 123 -4.44 -21.43 -4.00
CA GLY A 123 -4.16 -21.09 -5.40
C GLY A 123 -5.12 -21.70 -6.44
N THR A 124 -6.40 -21.87 -6.11
CA THR A 124 -7.46 -22.36 -6.99
C THR A 124 -8.55 -21.30 -7.11
N VAL A 125 -8.93 -20.94 -8.34
CA VAL A 125 -9.99 -19.97 -8.59
C VAL A 125 -11.34 -20.59 -8.21
N VAL A 126 -11.93 -20.14 -7.11
CA VAL A 126 -13.35 -20.34 -6.84
C VAL A 126 -14.06 -19.08 -7.31
N ALA A 127 -14.69 -19.13 -8.48
CA ALA A 127 -15.73 -18.16 -8.78
C ALA A 127 -16.86 -18.37 -7.76
N PRO A 128 -17.48 -17.32 -7.18
CA PRO A 128 -18.62 -17.48 -6.29
C PRO A 128 -19.71 -18.30 -6.99
N GLY A 129 -19.90 -19.56 -6.58
CA GLY A 129 -20.87 -20.49 -7.18
C GLY A 129 -20.50 -21.11 -8.54
N GLY A 130 -19.25 -20.99 -9.01
CA GLY A 130 -18.80 -21.59 -10.28
C GLY A 130 -17.99 -22.87 -10.11
N PRO A 131 -17.87 -23.73 -11.15
CA PRO A 131 -16.99 -24.89 -11.14
C PRO A 131 -15.51 -24.45 -10.98
N LEU A 132 -14.67 -25.35 -10.45
CA LEU A 132 -13.22 -25.16 -10.29
C LEU A 132 -12.63 -24.56 -11.58
N ALA A 133 -12.26 -23.28 -11.55
CA ALA A 133 -11.66 -22.63 -12.70
C ALA A 133 -10.17 -23.02 -12.80
N SER A 134 -9.64 -22.94 -14.03
CA SER A 134 -8.32 -23.41 -14.46
C SER A 134 -7.20 -23.12 -13.45
N GLN A 135 -6.33 -24.12 -13.21
CA GLN A 135 -5.10 -23.97 -12.43
C GLN A 135 -4.26 -22.80 -12.95
N GLN A 136 -4.02 -21.79 -12.11
CA GLN A 136 -3.17 -20.64 -12.40
C GLN A 136 -1.91 -20.70 -11.55
N ASN A 137 -0.76 -20.91 -12.19
CA ASN A 137 0.53 -20.88 -11.51
C ASN A 137 0.77 -19.57 -10.76
N PRO A 138 1.58 -19.58 -9.69
CA PRO A 138 1.98 -18.35 -9.02
C PRO A 138 2.57 -17.33 -10.01
N THR A 139 2.28 -16.05 -9.79
CA THR A 139 2.75 -14.98 -10.68
C THR A 139 4.27 -14.95 -10.73
N GLY A 140 4.84 -15.11 -11.93
CA GLY A 140 6.29 -15.16 -12.15
C GLY A 140 6.90 -16.56 -12.09
N TRP A 141 6.09 -17.62 -11.99
CA TRP A 141 6.57 -19.00 -12.07
C TRP A 141 7.09 -19.32 -13.48
N THR A 142 8.34 -19.76 -13.56
CA THR A 142 9.01 -20.14 -14.83
C THR A 142 9.34 -21.63 -14.93
N GLY A 143 9.14 -22.38 -13.84
CA GLY A 143 9.39 -23.81 -13.77
C GLY A 143 10.14 -24.24 -12.51
N PRO A 144 10.29 -25.56 -12.29
CA PRO A 144 11.00 -26.11 -11.13
C PRO A 144 12.46 -25.64 -11.08
N SER A 145 12.98 -25.42 -9.88
CA SER A 145 14.35 -24.95 -9.66
C SER A 145 15.07 -25.83 -8.63
N SER A 146 16.34 -26.13 -8.87
CA SER A 146 17.19 -26.81 -7.89
C SER A 146 17.46 -25.98 -6.63
N ARG A 147 17.19 -24.67 -6.68
CA ARG A 147 17.37 -23.73 -5.57
C ARG A 147 16.07 -23.45 -4.80
N PHE A 148 14.96 -24.03 -5.21
CA PHE A 148 13.68 -23.92 -4.51
C PHE A 148 13.12 -25.32 -4.28
N LEU A 149 13.37 -25.82 -3.07
CA LEU A 149 13.04 -27.17 -2.64
C LEU A 149 11.94 -27.14 -1.58
N ILE A 150 11.21 -28.24 -1.48
CA ILE A 150 10.19 -28.48 -0.45
C ILE A 150 10.38 -29.88 0.12
N LEU A 151 10.15 -30.04 1.42
CA LEU A 151 10.10 -31.34 2.06
C LEU A 151 8.85 -32.09 1.56
N ASN A 152 9.07 -33.21 0.87
CA ASN A 152 8.02 -34.10 0.40
C ASN A 152 8.22 -35.48 1.04
N GLY A 153 7.38 -35.82 2.03
CA GLY A 153 7.64 -36.95 2.92
C GLY A 153 8.89 -36.69 3.77
N SER A 154 9.92 -37.52 3.60
CA SER A 154 11.22 -37.39 4.27
C SER A 154 12.34 -36.88 3.36
N ALA A 155 12.05 -36.58 2.09
CA ALA A 155 13.05 -36.18 1.10
C ALA A 155 12.82 -34.75 0.59
N LEU A 156 13.88 -34.10 0.09
CA LEU A 156 13.77 -32.83 -0.61
C LEU A 156 13.37 -33.07 -2.07
N ALA A 157 12.36 -32.34 -2.54
CA ALA A 157 11.96 -32.30 -3.94
C ALA A 157 11.99 -30.86 -4.44
N GLN A 158 12.20 -30.66 -5.75
CA GLN A 158 12.01 -29.33 -6.35
C GLN A 158 10.56 -28.91 -6.18
N TYR A 159 10.32 -27.68 -5.72
CA TYR A 159 8.97 -27.17 -5.58
C TYR A 159 8.26 -27.16 -6.93
N GLN A 160 7.01 -27.61 -6.93
CA GLN A 160 6.12 -27.62 -8.07
C GLN A 160 4.71 -27.26 -7.56
N PRO A 161 4.16 -26.10 -7.98
CA PRO A 161 2.77 -25.76 -7.72
C PRO A 161 1.87 -26.94 -8.12
N TYR A 162 0.82 -27.22 -7.36
CA TYR A 162 -0.15 -28.29 -7.66
C TYR A 162 0.37 -29.73 -7.47
N VAL A 163 1.66 -29.94 -7.22
CA VAL A 163 2.26 -31.29 -7.13
C VAL A 163 2.74 -31.61 -5.71
N ASN A 164 3.53 -30.73 -5.10
CA ASN A 164 4.18 -31.01 -3.81
C ASN A 164 4.12 -29.85 -2.81
N SER A 165 3.12 -28.97 -2.97
CA SER A 165 2.72 -28.04 -1.92
C SER A 165 1.95 -28.82 -0.84
N ASP A 166 2.67 -29.42 0.09
CA ASP A 166 2.16 -30.24 1.19
C ASP A 166 0.72 -29.85 1.61
N GLY A 167 -0.25 -30.65 1.14
CA GLY A 167 -1.68 -30.48 1.37
C GLY A 167 -2.09 -31.03 2.73
N SER A 168 -1.22 -30.92 3.73
CA SER A 168 -1.48 -31.37 5.10
C SER A 168 -2.87 -30.90 5.50
N GLY A 169 -3.79 -31.81 5.81
CA GLY A 169 -5.20 -31.49 6.07
C GLY A 169 -6.20 -32.03 5.04
N GLY A 170 -5.78 -32.94 4.14
CA GLY A 170 -6.72 -33.75 3.35
C GLY A 170 -7.42 -33.03 2.21
N SER A 171 -6.97 -31.83 1.85
CA SER A 171 -7.41 -31.17 0.62
C SER A 171 -6.93 -31.98 -0.59
N THR A 172 -7.87 -32.61 -1.30
CA THR A 172 -7.65 -33.30 -2.58
C THR A 172 -7.40 -32.33 -3.73
N LEU A 173 -7.48 -31.03 -3.48
CA LEU A 173 -7.22 -30.01 -4.48
C LEU A 173 -5.72 -29.81 -4.59
N ALA A 174 -5.17 -30.25 -5.72
CA ALA A 174 -3.91 -29.71 -6.23
C ALA A 174 -4.03 -28.18 -6.17
N ALA A 175 -3.25 -27.54 -5.29
CA ALA A 175 -3.25 -26.09 -5.07
C ALA A 175 -1.82 -25.62 -4.75
N TRP A 176 -1.64 -24.37 -4.34
CA TRP A 176 -0.40 -23.83 -3.78
C TRP A 176 -0.74 -22.69 -2.80
N GLY A 177 0.17 -22.36 -1.87
CA GLY A 177 -0.02 -21.29 -0.88
C GLY A 177 1.04 -20.20 -0.97
N TYR A 178 1.22 -19.42 0.09
CA TYR A 178 2.17 -18.31 0.12
C TYR A 178 3.61 -18.69 -0.22
N GLU A 179 3.98 -19.96 -0.02
CA GLU A 179 5.33 -20.46 -0.31
C GLU A 179 5.73 -20.29 -1.78
N GLY A 180 4.77 -20.35 -2.72
CA GLY A 180 5.02 -20.20 -4.16
C GLY A 180 5.56 -18.82 -4.53
N PRO A 181 4.77 -17.74 -4.39
CA PRO A 181 5.22 -16.38 -4.66
C PRO A 181 6.39 -15.95 -3.75
N PHE A 182 6.46 -16.45 -2.52
CA PHE A 182 7.63 -16.26 -1.65
C PHE A 182 8.90 -16.83 -2.28
N GLY A 183 8.87 -18.10 -2.72
CA GLY A 183 10.03 -18.78 -3.28
C GLY A 183 10.47 -18.19 -4.62
N ILE A 184 9.54 -17.75 -5.45
CA ILE A 184 9.86 -17.02 -6.70
C ILE A 184 10.66 -15.75 -6.38
N ARG A 185 10.25 -14.98 -5.37
CA ARG A 185 10.97 -13.77 -5.00
C ARG A 185 12.34 -14.08 -4.38
N TYR A 186 12.42 -15.11 -3.55
CA TYR A 186 13.68 -15.59 -3.00
C TYR A 186 14.71 -15.91 -4.10
N LEU A 187 14.29 -16.63 -5.14
CA LEU A 187 15.17 -17.02 -6.25
C LEU A 187 15.72 -15.81 -7.02
N ALA A 188 14.92 -14.75 -7.16
CA ALA A 188 15.31 -13.52 -7.84
C ALA A 188 16.34 -12.71 -7.05
N ASP A 189 16.21 -12.69 -5.72
CA ASP A 189 16.96 -11.77 -4.86
C ASP A 189 18.21 -12.40 -4.23
N LYS A 190 18.22 -13.72 -3.96
CA LYS A 190 19.31 -14.37 -3.24
C LYS A 190 20.40 -14.91 -4.18
N PRO A 191 21.68 -14.90 -3.77
CA PRO A 191 22.79 -15.39 -4.60
C PRO A 191 22.69 -16.90 -4.87
N THR A 192 23.33 -17.35 -5.94
CA THR A 192 23.21 -18.72 -6.49
C THR A 192 23.69 -19.85 -5.58
N ASN A 193 24.46 -19.54 -4.53
CA ASN A 193 24.88 -20.49 -3.50
C ASN A 193 23.86 -20.68 -2.37
N ARG A 194 22.70 -20.00 -2.46
CA ARG A 194 21.61 -20.06 -1.48
C ARG A 194 20.43 -20.81 -2.08
N THR A 195 19.94 -21.78 -1.31
CA THR A 195 18.82 -22.65 -1.65
C THR A 195 17.71 -22.46 -0.63
N LEU A 196 16.50 -22.18 -1.08
CA LEU A 196 15.31 -22.17 -0.24
C LEU A 196 14.81 -23.61 -0.04
N VAL A 197 14.61 -24.00 1.21
CA VAL A 197 13.96 -25.26 1.59
C VAL A 197 12.69 -24.93 2.36
N VAL A 198 11.55 -25.39 1.86
CA VAL A 198 10.24 -25.21 2.50
C VAL A 198 9.89 -26.43 3.33
N ALA A 199 9.52 -26.19 4.59
CA ALA A 199 8.83 -27.16 5.43
C ALA A 199 7.44 -26.61 5.75
N LYS A 200 6.40 -27.23 5.19
CA LYS A 200 5.03 -26.72 5.32
C LYS A 200 4.19 -27.65 6.19
N HIS A 201 3.41 -27.08 7.09
CA HIS A 201 2.38 -27.79 7.84
C HIS A 201 1.27 -26.83 8.21
N ALA A 202 0.13 -26.90 7.54
CA ALA A 202 -0.99 -26.01 7.81
C ALA A 202 -2.30 -26.77 7.63
N ILE A 203 -3.23 -26.63 8.58
CA ILE A 203 -4.47 -27.41 8.63
C ILE A 203 -5.67 -26.47 8.77
N GLY A 204 -6.62 -26.52 7.84
CA GLY A 204 -7.85 -25.72 7.91
C GLY A 204 -8.64 -25.91 9.20
N SER A 205 -9.29 -24.84 9.67
CA SER A 205 -10.21 -24.85 10.81
C SER A 205 -9.60 -25.25 12.17
N THR A 206 -8.31 -25.03 12.40
CA THR A 206 -7.63 -25.37 13.66
C THR A 206 -7.35 -24.15 14.53
N GLY A 207 -7.54 -24.30 15.85
CA GLY A 207 -7.30 -23.26 16.85
C GLY A 207 -5.88 -23.25 17.41
N LEU A 208 -5.47 -22.14 18.01
CA LEU A 208 -4.23 -22.03 18.76
C LEU A 208 -4.39 -22.47 20.21
N ALA A 209 -5.50 -22.09 20.85
CA ALA A 209 -5.79 -22.51 22.21
C ALA A 209 -5.96 -24.04 22.30
N ALA A 210 -5.44 -24.62 23.37
CA ALA A 210 -5.59 -26.04 23.68
C ALA A 210 -7.09 -26.44 23.68
N ASP A 211 -7.44 -27.50 22.97
CA ASP A 211 -8.83 -27.94 22.82
C ASP A 211 -8.94 -29.47 22.79
N ALA A 212 -9.57 -30.04 23.83
CA ALA A 212 -9.76 -31.48 23.92
C ALA A 212 -10.70 -32.08 22.85
N THR A 213 -11.39 -31.24 22.07
CA THR A 213 -12.38 -31.66 21.07
C THR A 213 -11.90 -31.51 19.63
N GLN A 214 -10.79 -30.79 19.40
CA GLN A 214 -10.29 -30.46 18.07
C GLN A 214 -8.78 -30.34 18.11
N ASN A 215 -8.09 -30.83 17.07
CA ASN A 215 -6.66 -30.64 16.94
C ASN A 215 -6.28 -29.15 17.01
N ASP A 216 -5.27 -28.84 17.80
CA ASP A 216 -4.83 -27.49 18.10
C ASP A 216 -3.31 -27.30 17.91
N TRP A 217 -2.90 -26.03 17.94
CA TRP A 217 -1.52 -25.61 17.78
C TRP A 217 -0.79 -25.32 19.09
N SER A 218 -1.41 -25.60 20.24
CA SER A 218 -0.81 -25.39 21.55
C SER A 218 0.46 -26.25 21.67
N PRO A 219 1.62 -25.66 22.02
CA PRO A 219 2.82 -26.43 22.33
C PRO A 219 2.68 -27.36 23.54
N ASN A 220 1.61 -27.19 24.32
CA ASN A 220 1.31 -27.97 25.52
C ASN A 220 0.41 -29.18 25.25
N THR A 221 -0.19 -29.27 24.06
CA THR A 221 -1.01 -30.43 23.70
C THR A 221 -0.14 -31.49 23.02
N ALA A 222 0.04 -32.63 23.69
CA ALA A 222 0.92 -33.69 23.21
C ALA A 222 0.33 -34.43 22.01
N GLY A 223 1.13 -34.64 20.97
CA GLY A 223 0.76 -35.47 19.82
C GLY A 223 -0.07 -34.79 18.73
N GLU A 224 -0.28 -33.47 18.83
CA GLU A 224 -1.10 -32.72 17.87
C GLU A 224 -0.28 -31.89 16.86
N LEU A 225 -0.81 -30.76 16.38
CA LEU A 225 -0.30 -30.04 15.20
C LEU A 225 1.08 -29.44 15.44
N TYR A 226 1.35 -28.94 16.65
CA TYR A 226 2.67 -28.46 17.02
C TYR A 226 3.71 -29.60 16.99
N ALA A 227 3.35 -30.79 17.47
CA ALA A 227 4.23 -31.96 17.44
C ALA A 227 4.46 -32.45 15.99
N ALA A 228 3.42 -32.44 15.16
CA ALA A 228 3.52 -32.77 13.73
C ALA A 228 4.42 -31.77 12.96
N LEU A 229 4.29 -30.47 13.24
CA LEU A 229 5.20 -29.45 12.72
C LEU A 229 6.63 -29.69 13.18
N SER A 230 6.83 -29.99 14.47
CA SER A 230 8.15 -30.27 15.05
C SER A 230 8.85 -31.44 14.37
N ALA A 231 8.11 -32.52 14.10
CA ALA A 231 8.60 -33.67 13.35
C ALA A 231 9.00 -33.30 11.91
N LYS A 232 8.19 -32.48 11.22
CA LYS A 232 8.50 -32.00 9.87
C LYS A 232 9.73 -31.10 9.82
N VAL A 233 9.89 -30.18 10.77
CA VAL A 233 11.08 -29.32 10.87
C VAL A 233 12.33 -30.16 11.11
N THR A 234 12.24 -31.17 11.97
CA THR A 234 13.32 -32.13 12.22
C THR A 234 13.69 -32.90 10.95
N ALA A 235 12.69 -33.42 10.23
CA ALA A 235 12.88 -34.12 8.97
C ALA A 235 13.50 -33.22 7.88
N ALA A 236 13.08 -31.95 7.79
CA ALA A 236 13.66 -30.99 6.85
C ALA A 236 15.14 -30.73 7.14
N LYS A 237 15.50 -30.52 8.41
CA LYS A 237 16.91 -30.35 8.81
C LYS A 237 17.75 -31.58 8.49
N ALA A 238 17.22 -32.78 8.75
CA ALA A 238 17.88 -34.03 8.40
C ALA A 238 18.06 -34.19 6.88
N ALA A 239 17.04 -33.85 6.09
CA ALA A 239 17.09 -33.93 4.63
C ALA A 239 18.06 -32.90 4.01
N ILE A 240 18.16 -31.70 4.59
CA ILE A 240 19.17 -30.68 4.24
C ILE A 240 20.59 -31.24 4.45
N ALA A 241 20.84 -31.83 5.62
CA ALA A 241 22.14 -32.42 5.94
C ALA A 241 22.46 -33.60 5.02
N ALA A 242 21.48 -34.47 4.74
CA ALA A 242 21.62 -35.60 3.81
C ALA A 242 21.92 -35.15 2.37
N ALA A 243 21.42 -33.97 1.96
CA ALA A 243 21.72 -33.36 0.68
C ALA A 243 23.10 -32.66 0.63
N GLY A 244 23.90 -32.71 1.71
CA GLY A 244 25.22 -32.10 1.78
C GLY A 244 25.21 -30.56 1.85
N MET A 245 24.07 -29.96 2.19
CA MET A 245 23.94 -28.51 2.36
C MET A 245 24.18 -28.10 3.81
N THR A 246 24.78 -26.93 4.02
CA THR A 246 24.88 -26.31 5.35
C THR A 246 23.56 -25.61 5.69
N LEU A 247 23.02 -25.83 6.88
CA LEU A 247 21.83 -25.11 7.34
C LEU A 247 22.17 -23.62 7.53
N GLY A 248 21.44 -22.76 6.83
CA GLY A 248 21.50 -21.30 6.94
C GLY A 248 20.52 -20.77 7.96
N THR A 249 19.70 -19.79 7.58
CA THR A 249 18.69 -19.23 8.49
C THR A 249 17.49 -20.16 8.60
N VAL A 250 16.93 -20.26 9.81
CA VAL A 250 15.62 -20.88 10.05
C VAL A 250 14.63 -19.76 10.35
N LYS A 251 13.53 -19.71 9.61
CA LYS A 251 12.45 -18.74 9.78
C LYS A 251 11.10 -19.43 9.71
N ILE A 252 10.09 -18.83 10.32
CA ILE A 252 8.72 -19.34 10.29
C ILE A 252 7.73 -18.26 9.87
N TYR A 253 6.75 -18.67 9.08
CA TYR A 253 5.65 -17.88 8.58
C TYR A 253 4.37 -18.46 9.15
N TRP A 254 3.66 -17.68 9.95
CA TRP A 254 2.51 -18.11 10.73
C TRP A 254 1.25 -17.37 10.28
N ALA A 255 0.21 -18.12 9.89
CA ALA A 255 -1.10 -17.55 9.56
C ALA A 255 -2.25 -18.36 10.17
N GLN A 256 -2.80 -17.83 11.25
CA GLN A 256 -3.87 -18.45 12.03
C GLN A 256 -4.63 -17.38 12.81
N GLY A 257 -5.81 -17.70 13.34
CA GLY A 257 -6.59 -16.80 14.19
C GLY A 257 -8.10 -16.96 14.04
N PRO A 258 -8.63 -17.16 12.82
CA PRO A 258 -10.08 -17.29 12.63
C PRO A 258 -10.74 -18.35 13.51
N GLN A 259 -10.13 -19.52 13.73
CA GLN A 259 -10.79 -20.53 14.57
C GLN A 259 -10.95 -20.09 16.03
N ASP A 260 -9.94 -19.41 16.60
CA ASP A 260 -10.01 -18.85 17.97
C ASP A 260 -10.98 -17.67 18.04
N ALA A 261 -11.14 -16.91 16.96
CA ALA A 261 -12.08 -15.78 16.87
C ALA A 261 -13.57 -16.20 16.94
N ARG A 262 -13.87 -17.50 16.90
CA ARG A 262 -15.23 -18.02 17.09
C ARG A 262 -15.66 -18.07 18.55
N ASP A 263 -14.69 -18.14 19.48
CA ASP A 263 -14.93 -18.34 20.91
C ASP A 263 -14.30 -17.23 21.76
N THR A 264 -15.06 -16.69 22.71
CA THR A 264 -14.63 -15.55 23.53
C THR A 264 -13.43 -15.87 24.42
N ASN A 265 -13.34 -17.09 24.95
CA ASN A 265 -12.28 -17.51 25.86
C ASN A 265 -10.99 -17.74 25.08
N LYS A 266 -11.08 -18.42 23.94
CA LYS A 266 -9.94 -18.63 23.04
C LYS A 266 -9.39 -17.31 22.50
N ALA A 267 -10.27 -16.42 22.03
CA ALA A 267 -9.87 -15.11 21.54
C ALA A 267 -9.18 -14.27 22.64
N SER A 268 -9.72 -14.27 23.87
CA SER A 268 -9.14 -13.54 25.00
C SER A 268 -7.78 -14.11 25.44
N ALA A 269 -7.57 -15.43 25.32
CA ALA A 269 -6.31 -16.09 25.62
C ALA A 269 -5.27 -15.99 24.50
N TYR A 270 -5.66 -15.54 23.30
CA TYR A 270 -4.85 -15.63 22.08
C TYR A 270 -3.49 -14.95 22.20
N GLN A 271 -3.42 -13.78 22.87
CA GLN A 271 -2.16 -13.06 23.03
C GLN A 271 -1.13 -13.87 23.84
N ALA A 272 -1.56 -14.49 24.94
CA ALA A 272 -0.69 -15.31 25.78
C ALA A 272 -0.24 -16.57 25.02
N ASN A 273 -1.20 -17.26 24.38
CA ASN A 273 -0.92 -18.49 23.63
C ASN A 273 0.03 -18.23 22.45
N LEU A 274 -0.16 -17.13 21.71
CA LEU A 274 0.71 -16.76 20.60
C LEU A 274 2.11 -16.40 21.10
N THR A 275 2.20 -15.63 22.20
CA THR A 275 3.50 -15.30 22.82
C THR A 275 4.29 -16.56 23.17
N GLU A 276 3.62 -17.54 23.79
CA GLU A 276 4.21 -18.83 24.13
C GLU A 276 4.63 -19.59 22.86
N LEU A 277 3.75 -19.72 21.87
CA LEU A 277 4.05 -20.41 20.61
C LEU A 277 5.30 -19.82 19.93
N LEU A 278 5.40 -18.49 19.85
CA LEU A 278 6.57 -17.84 19.24
C LEU A 278 7.84 -18.10 20.04
N ALA A 279 7.77 -18.16 21.38
CA ALA A 279 8.91 -18.55 22.21
C ALA A 279 9.33 -20.01 21.93
N ARG A 280 8.36 -20.91 21.73
CA ARG A 280 8.61 -22.32 21.40
C ARG A 280 9.19 -22.51 20.00
N PHE A 281 8.77 -21.73 19.00
CA PHE A 281 9.42 -21.71 17.68
C PHE A 281 10.90 -21.33 17.76
N ARG A 282 11.25 -20.35 18.60
CA ARG A 282 12.66 -19.97 18.81
C ARG A 282 13.44 -21.10 19.48
N ALA A 283 12.91 -21.63 20.58
CA ALA A 283 13.58 -22.65 21.39
C ALA A 283 13.73 -23.98 20.66
N ASP A 284 12.65 -24.49 20.06
CA ASP A 284 12.59 -25.85 19.54
C ASP A 284 13.15 -25.91 18.11
N PHE A 285 12.97 -24.86 17.31
CA PHE A 285 13.34 -24.86 15.90
C PHE A 285 14.57 -24.00 15.59
N GLY A 286 15.01 -23.13 16.50
CA GLY A 286 16.09 -22.17 16.24
C GLY A 286 15.64 -21.06 15.28
N VAL A 287 14.36 -20.70 15.30
CA VAL A 287 13.81 -19.63 14.47
C VAL A 287 14.49 -18.31 14.83
N THR A 288 14.99 -17.63 13.80
CA THR A 288 15.70 -16.34 13.90
C THR A 288 14.84 -15.13 13.58
N ARG A 289 13.72 -15.36 12.87
CA ARG A 289 12.75 -14.32 12.49
C ARG A 289 11.40 -14.96 12.17
N ILE A 290 10.33 -14.27 12.50
CA ILE A 290 8.95 -14.75 12.40
C ILE A 290 8.16 -13.79 11.52
N GLY A 291 7.57 -14.31 10.43
CA GLY A 291 6.57 -13.59 9.65
C GLY A 291 5.18 -13.93 10.17
N LEU A 292 4.50 -12.97 10.78
CA LEU A 292 3.14 -13.11 11.30
C LEU A 292 2.14 -12.53 10.30
N GLU A 293 1.21 -13.33 9.80
CA GLU A 293 0.03 -12.82 9.12
C GLU A 293 -0.97 -12.29 10.15
N ARG A 294 -1.37 -11.02 10.00
CA ARG A 294 -2.48 -10.48 10.79
C ARG A 294 -3.81 -10.85 10.14
N MET A 295 -4.82 -11.16 10.95
CA MET A 295 -6.19 -11.29 10.48
C MET A 295 -6.67 -10.02 9.74
N HIS A 296 -7.54 -10.22 8.75
CA HIS A 296 -8.14 -9.13 7.98
C HIS A 296 -8.99 -8.21 8.88
N SER A 297 -8.84 -6.89 8.74
CA SER A 297 -9.55 -5.90 9.56
C SER A 297 -11.02 -5.68 9.17
N GLU A 298 -11.47 -6.21 8.04
CA GLU A 298 -12.86 -6.12 7.58
C GLU A 298 -13.47 -7.52 7.45
N MET A 299 -13.27 -8.38 8.45
CA MET A 299 -13.83 -9.74 8.42
C MET A 299 -15.36 -9.70 8.47
N THR A 300 -16.02 -10.03 7.36
CA THR A 300 -17.49 -9.98 7.24
C THR A 300 -18.17 -11.35 7.38
N SER A 301 -17.40 -12.43 7.34
CA SER A 301 -17.92 -13.80 7.46
C SER A 301 -18.61 -14.02 8.81
N THR A 302 -19.77 -14.68 8.79
CA THR A 302 -20.56 -14.94 10.00
C THR A 302 -19.88 -15.97 10.92
N GLY A 303 -20.01 -15.77 12.24
CA GLY A 303 -19.53 -16.71 13.26
C GLY A 303 -18.11 -16.46 13.77
N PHE A 304 -17.46 -15.37 13.39
CA PHE A 304 -16.12 -14.95 13.87
C PHE A 304 -16.22 -13.72 14.77
N ASN A 305 -17.10 -13.77 15.76
CA ASN A 305 -17.54 -12.59 16.52
C ASN A 305 -16.43 -11.88 17.30
N PHE A 306 -15.31 -12.58 17.58
CA PHE A 306 -14.20 -12.07 18.37
C PHE A 306 -12.94 -11.84 17.54
N TRP A 307 -13.07 -11.71 16.21
CA TRP A 307 -11.94 -11.49 15.30
C TRP A 307 -11.09 -10.28 15.72
N LYS A 308 -11.72 -9.21 16.21
CA LYS A 308 -11.02 -8.01 16.64
C LYS A 308 -10.12 -8.27 17.86
N VAL A 309 -10.55 -9.12 18.79
CA VAL A 309 -9.74 -9.47 19.96
C VAL A 309 -8.48 -10.22 19.54
N VAL A 310 -8.62 -11.18 18.61
CA VAL A 310 -7.48 -11.92 18.04
C VAL A 310 -6.55 -10.99 17.23
N PHE A 311 -7.13 -10.09 16.42
CA PHE A 311 -6.40 -9.06 15.68
C PHE A 311 -5.56 -8.16 16.60
N ASP A 312 -6.16 -7.68 17.70
CA ASP A 312 -5.49 -6.83 18.67
C ASP A 312 -4.37 -7.61 19.39
N ALA A 313 -4.60 -8.90 19.69
CA ALA A 313 -3.60 -9.80 20.27
C ALA A 313 -2.40 -10.04 19.35
N GLN A 314 -2.62 -10.33 18.06
CA GLN A 314 -1.55 -10.47 17.06
C GLN A 314 -0.72 -9.19 16.95
N THR A 315 -1.40 -8.05 16.94
CA THR A 315 -0.80 -6.72 16.90
C THR A 315 0.07 -6.48 18.14
N ALA A 316 -0.42 -6.81 19.33
CA ALA A 316 0.32 -6.68 20.57
C ALA A 316 1.58 -7.56 20.61
N VAL A 317 1.49 -8.83 20.19
CA VAL A 317 2.65 -9.75 20.14
C VAL A 317 3.71 -9.24 19.17
N ALA A 318 3.32 -8.80 17.99
CA ALA A 318 4.27 -8.26 17.02
C ALA A 318 4.97 -6.98 17.49
N ARG A 319 4.26 -6.11 18.22
CA ARG A 319 4.84 -4.90 18.82
C ARG A 319 5.80 -5.20 19.96
N ALA A 320 5.67 -6.34 20.63
CA ALA A 320 6.52 -6.71 21.76
C ALA A 320 7.85 -7.35 21.34
N ALA A 321 8.02 -7.76 20.08
CA ALA A 321 9.17 -8.55 19.63
C ALA A 321 9.85 -7.97 18.38
N ALA A 322 11.16 -7.76 18.45
CA ALA A 322 11.97 -7.17 17.38
C ALA A 322 12.11 -8.11 16.15
N ASP A 323 12.01 -9.42 16.37
CA ASP A 323 12.17 -10.48 15.38
C ASP A 323 10.84 -10.96 14.77
N VAL A 324 9.73 -10.26 15.05
CA VAL A 324 8.40 -10.58 14.51
C VAL A 324 7.96 -9.51 13.52
N ASP A 325 7.99 -9.79 12.22
CA ASP A 325 7.44 -8.90 11.20
C ASP A 325 5.99 -9.23 10.91
N VAL A 326 5.16 -8.21 10.71
CA VAL A 326 3.75 -8.42 10.36
C VAL A 326 3.53 -8.22 8.88
N THR A 327 2.74 -9.12 8.30
CA THR A 327 2.19 -8.95 6.96
C THR A 327 0.72 -8.56 7.08
N CYS A 328 0.41 -7.32 6.65
CA CYS A 328 -0.96 -6.84 6.59
C CYS A 328 -1.70 -7.50 5.42
N THR A 329 -2.92 -7.94 5.71
CA THR A 329 -3.80 -8.67 4.81
C THR A 329 -4.93 -7.83 4.22
N ASP A 330 -5.05 -6.58 4.67
CA ASP A 330 -6.15 -5.66 4.32
C ASP A 330 -6.15 -5.23 2.84
N GLY A 331 -7.34 -4.94 2.33
CA GLY A 331 -7.52 -4.31 1.00
C GLY A 331 -7.53 -5.27 -0.18
N ALA A 332 -7.71 -6.57 0.06
CA ALA A 332 -7.73 -7.56 -0.99
C ALA A 332 -8.95 -8.47 -0.93
N ALA A 333 -9.38 -8.92 -2.11
CA ALA A 333 -10.62 -9.66 -2.27
C ALA A 333 -10.53 -11.06 -1.64
N THR A 334 -11.59 -11.42 -0.92
CA THR A 334 -11.89 -12.78 -0.47
C THR A 334 -13.04 -13.35 -1.32
N TYR A 335 -13.08 -14.67 -1.51
CA TYR A 335 -14.14 -15.29 -2.32
C TYR A 335 -15.39 -15.70 -1.52
N ASP A 336 -15.26 -15.91 -0.21
CA ASP A 336 -16.35 -16.30 0.70
C ASP A 336 -16.45 -15.41 1.95
N GLY A 337 -15.79 -14.25 1.94
CA GLY A 337 -15.73 -13.33 3.08
C GLY A 337 -14.70 -13.74 4.15
N LEU A 338 -13.97 -14.84 3.95
CA LEU A 338 -12.95 -15.37 4.86
C LEU A 338 -11.63 -15.65 4.15
N HIS A 339 -11.68 -16.31 2.99
CA HIS A 339 -10.55 -16.95 2.36
C HIS A 339 -9.95 -16.17 1.17
N PRO A 340 -8.61 -16.18 1.00
CA PRO A 340 -7.90 -15.57 -0.12
C PRO A 340 -8.47 -15.84 -1.52
N THR A 341 -8.47 -14.82 -2.37
CA THR A 341 -8.36 -15.05 -3.82
C THR A 341 -6.92 -15.41 -4.22
N VAL A 342 -6.71 -15.97 -5.42
CA VAL A 342 -5.37 -16.29 -5.95
C VAL A 342 -4.47 -15.06 -6.02
N ASP A 343 -5.03 -13.91 -6.40
CA ASP A 343 -4.31 -12.63 -6.41
C ASP A 343 -3.86 -12.23 -5.00
N TRP A 344 -4.69 -12.47 -3.99
CA TRP A 344 -4.29 -12.25 -2.60
C TRP A 344 -3.14 -13.15 -2.18
N VAL A 345 -3.19 -14.45 -2.48
CA VAL A 345 -2.09 -15.38 -2.15
C VAL A 345 -0.77 -14.91 -2.77
N ASN A 346 -0.80 -14.44 -4.02
CA ASN A 346 0.35 -13.84 -4.70
C ASN A 346 0.88 -12.59 -3.99
N ILE A 347 0.00 -11.71 -3.51
CA ILE A 347 0.37 -10.48 -2.81
C ILE A 347 0.95 -10.81 -1.44
N ILE A 348 0.28 -11.61 -0.64
CA ILE A 348 0.66 -11.91 0.74
C ILE A 348 1.96 -12.71 0.80
N GLY A 349 2.12 -13.76 -0.02
CA GLY A 349 3.39 -14.51 0.00
C GLY A 349 4.60 -13.69 -0.47
N ARG A 350 4.40 -12.75 -1.41
CA ARG A 350 5.44 -11.77 -1.77
C ARG A 350 5.73 -10.82 -0.62
N ARG A 351 4.71 -10.26 0.04
CA ARG A 351 4.88 -9.34 1.18
C ARG A 351 5.57 -10.03 2.36
N MET A 352 5.24 -11.29 2.63
CA MET A 352 5.92 -12.09 3.65
C MET A 352 7.43 -12.14 3.39
N TYR A 353 7.86 -12.41 2.15
CA TYR A 353 9.27 -12.35 1.77
C TYR A 353 9.87 -10.95 1.95
N GLU A 354 9.19 -9.93 1.43
CA GLU A 354 9.67 -8.55 1.46
C GLU A 354 9.76 -7.99 2.89
N ASN A 355 9.00 -8.53 3.84
CA ASN A 355 9.05 -8.14 5.24
C ASN A 355 10.18 -8.82 6.02
N THR A 356 10.54 -10.07 5.69
CA THR A 356 11.46 -10.88 6.51
C THR A 356 12.82 -11.20 5.88
N GLU A 357 12.93 -11.14 4.54
CA GLU A 357 14.09 -11.63 3.77
C GLU A 357 14.74 -10.58 2.86
N GLY A 358 13.91 -9.73 2.26
CA GLY A 358 14.33 -8.67 1.34
C GLY A 358 13.63 -7.38 1.73
N PRO A 359 13.98 -6.76 2.88
CA PRO A 359 13.28 -5.62 3.44
C PRO A 359 13.08 -4.57 2.37
N TRP A 360 11.83 -4.41 1.94
CA TRP A 360 11.44 -3.48 0.87
C TRP A 360 11.85 -2.04 1.21
N TYR A 361 11.96 -1.71 2.50
CA TYR A 361 12.44 -0.42 2.99
C TYR A 361 13.95 -0.21 2.85
N ALA A 362 14.74 -1.26 2.60
CA ALA A 362 16.19 -1.16 2.45
C ALA A 362 16.63 -0.91 0.99
N VAL A 363 15.71 -0.96 0.03
CA VAL A 363 15.98 -0.77 -1.39
C VAL A 363 15.36 0.52 -1.92
N ALA A 364 15.86 1.03 -3.05
CA ALA A 364 15.27 2.20 -3.69
C ALA A 364 13.79 1.95 -4.07
N PRO A 365 12.90 2.95 -3.96
CA PRO A 365 13.17 4.35 -3.56
C PRO A 365 13.13 4.59 -2.03
N TYR A 366 12.98 3.54 -1.21
CA TYR A 366 12.79 3.68 0.24
C TYR A 366 14.10 3.73 1.05
N ALA A 367 15.22 3.36 0.42
CA ALA A 367 16.52 3.26 1.07
C ALA A 367 16.91 4.53 1.86
N GLY A 368 17.22 4.32 3.14
CA GLY A 368 17.67 5.36 4.08
C GLY A 368 16.56 6.18 4.73
N PHE A 369 15.28 5.89 4.47
CA PHE A 369 14.23 6.32 5.39
C PHE A 369 14.30 5.53 6.69
N VAL A 370 14.06 6.24 7.79
CA VAL A 370 14.10 5.72 9.16
C VAL A 370 12.71 5.51 9.73
N ALA A 371 11.67 6.07 9.11
CA ALA A 371 10.28 5.78 9.40
C ALA A 371 9.47 6.07 8.14
N LEU A 372 8.53 5.20 7.81
CA LEU A 372 7.83 5.29 6.53
C LEU A 372 6.48 4.59 6.57
N ALA A 373 5.50 5.24 5.95
CA ALA A 373 4.16 4.76 5.73
C ALA A 373 3.79 4.95 4.26
N ASP A 374 3.87 3.86 3.50
CA ASP A 374 3.37 3.76 2.13
C ASP A 374 1.93 3.22 2.18
N ILE A 375 0.98 4.15 2.17
CA ILE A 375 -0.43 3.87 2.45
C ILE A 375 -1.10 3.18 1.27
N ASN A 376 -0.71 3.58 0.05
CA ASN A 376 -1.16 2.97 -1.20
C ASN A 376 -0.82 1.50 -1.29
N ASN A 377 0.41 1.13 -0.92
CA ASN A 377 0.85 -0.25 -0.95
C ASN A 377 0.57 -1.00 0.36
N ASP A 378 0.03 -0.33 1.38
CA ASP A 378 -0.18 -0.83 2.74
C ASP A 378 1.10 -1.46 3.32
N ARG A 379 2.18 -0.69 3.26
CA ARG A 379 3.51 -1.07 3.74
C ARG A 379 4.05 0.01 4.65
N HIS A 380 4.45 -0.38 5.85
CA HIS A 380 4.93 0.55 6.87
C HIS A 380 6.16 -0.03 7.55
N ALA A 381 7.14 0.81 7.85
CA ALA A 381 8.34 0.39 8.57
C ALA A 381 8.83 1.51 9.49
N MET A 382 9.35 1.12 10.65
CA MET A 382 10.00 2.05 11.58
C MET A 382 10.99 1.27 12.46
N PRO A 383 11.86 1.95 13.22
CA PRO A 383 12.80 1.31 14.11
C PRO A 383 12.02 0.73 15.29
N PHE A 384 12.30 -0.51 15.65
CA PHE A 384 11.70 -1.12 16.84
C PHE A 384 12.13 -0.37 18.11
N THR A 385 13.40 0.02 18.18
CA THR A 385 13.94 0.85 19.26
C THR A 385 14.16 2.27 18.76
N ALA A 386 13.58 3.25 19.46
CA ALA A 386 13.73 4.66 19.11
C ALA A 386 15.22 5.04 19.00
N GLY A 387 15.61 5.61 17.85
CA GLY A 387 16.99 6.03 17.59
C GLY A 387 17.94 4.92 17.09
N ASP A 388 17.56 3.65 17.13
CA ASP A 388 18.38 2.55 16.59
C ASP A 388 17.87 2.07 15.22
N LEU A 389 18.47 2.63 14.17
CA LEU A 389 18.12 2.33 12.78
C LEU A 389 18.42 0.89 12.35
N SER A 390 19.29 0.18 13.09
CA SER A 390 19.58 -1.23 12.78
C SER A 390 18.40 -2.16 13.11
N THR A 391 17.42 -1.65 13.85
CA THR A 391 16.23 -2.39 14.31
C THR A 391 14.98 -2.14 13.45
N MET A 392 15.13 -1.59 12.23
CA MET A 392 14.02 -1.39 11.30
C MET A 392 13.28 -2.70 11.03
N LYS A 393 11.95 -2.64 11.11
CA LYS A 393 11.05 -3.76 10.82
C LYS A 393 9.76 -3.28 10.18
N SER A 394 9.02 -4.19 9.57
CA SER A 394 7.66 -3.90 9.11
C SER A 394 6.72 -3.76 10.31
N VAL A 395 5.88 -2.72 10.27
CA VAL A 395 4.96 -2.32 11.36
C VAL A 395 3.57 -1.98 10.81
N PHE A 396 2.67 -1.53 11.68
CA PHE A 396 1.36 -1.04 11.28
C PHE A 396 1.37 0.46 10.94
N PRO A 397 0.42 0.96 10.13
CA PRO A 397 0.29 2.39 9.91
C PRO A 397 0.07 3.15 11.22
N GLU A 398 -0.67 2.58 12.18
CA GLU A 398 -0.88 3.16 13.51
C GLU A 398 0.37 3.23 14.38
N ASP A 399 1.41 2.43 14.08
CA ASP A 399 2.70 2.51 14.76
C ASP A 399 3.52 3.70 14.26
N VAL A 400 3.31 4.11 13.01
CA VAL A 400 3.93 5.29 12.44
C VAL A 400 3.11 6.54 12.80
N LEU A 401 1.78 6.44 12.67
CA LEU A 401 0.81 7.53 12.81
C LEU A 401 -0.25 7.18 13.85
N ALA A 402 -0.19 7.80 15.01
CA ALA A 402 -1.29 7.77 15.96
C ALA A 402 -2.37 8.81 15.58
N LEU A 403 -3.64 8.47 15.77
CA LEU A 403 -4.76 9.40 15.62
C LEU A 403 -5.48 9.58 16.95
N THR A 404 -5.74 10.84 17.28
CA THR A 404 -6.65 11.22 18.35
C THR A 404 -7.79 12.03 17.76
N THR A 405 -9.03 11.58 17.96
CA THR A 405 -10.23 12.32 17.55
C THR A 405 -10.95 12.88 18.77
N THR A 406 -11.31 14.16 18.76
CA THR A 406 -12.13 14.78 19.81
C THR A 406 -13.62 14.63 19.49
N GLY A 407 -14.19 13.43 19.60
CA GLY A 407 -15.65 13.24 19.49
C GLY A 407 -16.12 11.85 19.05
N THR A 408 -17.43 11.63 19.10
CA THR A 408 -18.13 10.37 18.73
C THR A 408 -18.87 10.46 17.39
N SER A 409 -18.61 11.48 16.57
CA SER A 409 -19.30 11.68 15.30
C SER A 409 -19.03 10.53 14.32
N GLN A 410 -20.04 10.13 13.55
CA GLN A 410 -19.89 9.14 12.48
C GLN A 410 -18.83 9.59 11.46
N ARG A 411 -17.89 8.69 11.13
CA ARG A 411 -16.76 8.99 10.24
C ARG A 411 -16.94 8.25 8.93
N PHE A 412 -17.30 9.00 7.89
CA PHE A 412 -17.57 8.44 6.57
C PHE A 412 -16.28 8.21 5.75
N TYR A 413 -16.22 7.09 5.05
CA TYR A 413 -15.13 6.71 4.15
C TYR A 413 -15.63 5.78 3.04
N VAL A 414 -14.91 5.71 1.92
CA VAL A 414 -15.18 4.74 0.85
C VAL A 414 -14.26 3.53 1.07
N ASP A 415 -14.84 2.34 1.21
CA ASP A 415 -14.08 1.10 1.40
C ASP A 415 -13.47 0.56 0.09
N ASN A 416 -12.68 -0.52 0.16
CA ASN A 416 -12.01 -1.10 -1.01
C ASN A 416 -12.97 -1.63 -2.09
N THR A 417 -14.25 -1.81 -1.75
CA THR A 417 -15.30 -2.23 -2.70
C THR A 417 -16.00 -1.05 -3.37
N GLY A 418 -15.61 0.19 -3.02
CA GLY A 418 -16.22 1.41 -3.52
C GLY A 418 -17.50 1.80 -2.78
N LEU A 419 -17.82 1.14 -1.66
CA LEU A 419 -19.03 1.42 -0.89
C LEU A 419 -18.77 2.48 0.19
N LEU A 420 -19.75 3.35 0.42
CA LEU A 420 -19.68 4.35 1.48
C LEU A 420 -20.02 3.71 2.83
N ARG A 421 -19.09 3.82 3.77
CA ARG A 421 -19.17 3.29 5.14
C ARG A 421 -19.11 4.41 6.17
N ASN A 422 -19.57 4.13 7.40
CA ASN A 422 -19.52 5.06 8.53
C ASN A 422 -19.30 4.36 9.88
N ASP A 423 -18.76 3.14 9.85
CA ASP A 423 -18.59 2.19 10.95
C ASP A 423 -17.17 2.20 11.55
N LEU A 424 -16.36 3.23 11.28
CA LEU A 424 -15.03 3.37 11.86
C LEU A 424 -15.10 3.51 13.38
N ALA A 425 -14.28 2.70 14.07
CA ALA A 425 -14.07 2.84 15.50
C ALA A 425 -13.48 4.22 15.86
N ALA A 426 -13.69 4.63 17.11
CA ALA A 426 -13.02 5.81 17.66
C ALA A 426 -11.49 5.66 17.53
N ASN A 427 -10.81 6.76 17.18
CA ASN A 427 -9.35 6.83 16.98
C ASN A 427 -8.75 5.91 15.90
N ALA A 428 -9.56 5.21 15.09
CA ALA A 428 -9.05 4.43 13.96
C ALA A 428 -8.60 5.34 12.81
N LEU A 429 -7.48 5.03 12.14
CA LEU A 429 -7.09 5.77 10.94
C LEU A 429 -8.18 5.66 9.86
N ARG A 430 -8.49 6.77 9.18
CA ARG A 430 -9.50 6.80 8.11
C ARG A 430 -8.82 6.54 6.78
N PHE A 431 -8.94 5.31 6.27
CA PHE A 431 -8.53 4.99 4.91
C PHE A 431 -9.70 5.15 3.95
N THR A 432 -9.43 5.58 2.73
CA THR A 432 -10.44 5.76 1.67
C THR A 432 -9.94 5.20 0.35
N TYR A 433 -10.86 4.77 -0.50
CA TYR A 433 -10.62 4.27 -1.86
C TYR A 433 -11.38 5.09 -2.92
N GLU A 434 -11.66 6.37 -2.66
CA GLU A 434 -12.44 7.25 -3.55
C GLU A 434 -11.95 7.30 -5.01
N ASN A 435 -10.64 7.09 -5.25
CA ASN A 435 -10.03 7.05 -6.59
C ASN A 435 -9.50 5.65 -6.97
N GLY A 436 -9.93 4.60 -6.27
CA GLY A 436 -9.46 3.22 -6.45
C GLY A 436 -8.10 2.90 -5.82
N LYS A 437 -7.44 3.87 -5.14
CA LYS A 437 -6.21 3.64 -4.37
C LYS A 437 -6.49 3.77 -2.88
N ARG A 438 -5.80 2.99 -2.05
CA ARG A 438 -5.88 3.12 -0.59
C ARG A 438 -5.12 4.36 -0.12
N GLN A 439 -5.82 5.36 0.37
CA GLN A 439 -5.20 6.60 0.85
C GLN A 439 -5.67 6.91 2.27
N LEU A 440 -4.81 7.52 3.08
CA LEU A 440 -5.25 8.10 4.35
C LEU A 440 -6.01 9.38 4.05
N LEU A 441 -7.14 9.59 4.69
CA LEU A 441 -7.97 10.77 4.51
C LEU A 441 -8.04 11.57 5.82
N PRO A 442 -7.06 12.45 6.08
CA PRO A 442 -7.13 13.39 7.19
C PRO A 442 -8.30 14.34 7.01
N GLN A 443 -9.12 14.51 8.04
CA GLN A 443 -10.24 15.45 8.01
C GLN A 443 -10.08 16.59 9.01
N GLY A 444 -10.15 17.82 8.51
CA GLY A 444 -10.23 19.00 9.36
C GLY A 444 -11.60 19.18 10.02
N ALA A 445 -11.65 20.11 10.97
CA ALA A 445 -12.90 20.60 11.51
C ALA A 445 -13.68 21.28 10.39
N GLN A 446 -14.92 20.84 10.17
CA GLN A 446 -15.76 21.38 9.11
C GLN A 446 -17.22 21.32 9.54
N GLN A 447 -17.94 22.41 9.26
CA GLN A 447 -19.37 22.48 9.51
C GLN A 447 -20.13 22.17 8.22
N ASN A 448 -21.00 21.16 8.29
CA ASN A 448 -22.07 21.05 7.31
C ASN A 448 -23.20 21.99 7.74
N ALA A 449 -23.34 23.08 6.99
CA ALA A 449 -24.40 24.06 7.22
C ALA A 449 -25.76 23.58 6.68
N ALA A 450 -25.78 22.62 5.75
CA ALA A 450 -27.02 22.07 5.25
C ALA A 450 -27.73 21.27 6.35
N VAL A 451 -29.00 21.56 6.59
CA VAL A 451 -29.81 20.84 7.59
C VAL A 451 -30.61 19.72 6.95
N ALA A 452 -30.81 18.64 7.69
CA ALA A 452 -31.54 17.46 7.23
C ALA A 452 -31.00 16.91 5.90
N GLY A 453 -29.68 16.68 5.81
CA GLY A 453 -29.00 16.34 4.56
C GLY A 453 -29.50 15.07 3.85
N ARG A 454 -30.26 14.20 4.54
CA ARG A 454 -30.92 13.03 3.96
C ARG A 454 -32.44 13.15 3.81
N ASP A 455 -33.06 14.03 4.59
CA ASP A 455 -34.52 14.16 4.66
C ASP A 455 -34.95 15.51 4.06
N TRP A 456 -35.24 15.47 2.77
CA TRP A 456 -35.66 16.63 2.00
C TRP A 456 -37.16 16.91 2.10
N THR A 457 -37.90 16.13 2.91
CA THR A 457 -39.30 16.44 3.24
C THR A 457 -39.42 17.58 4.25
N GLN A 458 -38.31 17.90 4.92
CA GLN A 458 -38.24 18.96 5.92
C GLN A 458 -38.38 20.35 5.29
N ALA A 459 -39.05 21.27 5.99
CA ALA A 459 -39.40 22.61 5.49
C ALA A 459 -38.20 23.48 5.07
N ALA A 460 -36.99 23.14 5.52
CA ALA A 460 -35.77 23.82 5.09
C ALA A 460 -35.43 23.58 3.60
N TRP A 461 -35.96 22.51 3.00
CA TRP A 461 -35.83 22.21 1.58
C TRP A 461 -37.06 22.73 0.82
N VAL A 462 -36.92 23.90 0.21
CA VAL A 462 -37.98 24.60 -0.50
C VAL A 462 -38.12 24.04 -1.91
N ILE A 463 -39.31 23.55 -2.22
CA ILE A 463 -39.69 23.08 -3.56
C ILE A 463 -40.08 24.30 -4.40
N GLY A 464 -39.41 24.50 -5.54
CA GLY A 464 -39.61 25.66 -6.41
C GLY A 464 -39.71 25.28 -7.89
N GLY A 465 -40.43 26.05 -8.69
CA GLY A 465 -40.53 25.84 -10.14
C GLY A 465 -40.91 27.13 -10.86
N ALA A 466 -40.91 27.09 -12.19
CA ALA A 466 -41.49 28.17 -12.98
C ALA A 466 -42.97 28.37 -12.56
N ASN A 467 -43.33 29.58 -12.14
CA ASN A 467 -44.71 30.00 -11.81
C ASN A 467 -45.33 29.52 -10.48
N GLY A 468 -44.55 29.24 -9.44
CA GLY A 468 -45.09 29.15 -8.06
C GLY A 468 -46.00 27.96 -7.74
N THR A 469 -45.99 26.91 -8.58
CA THR A 469 -46.70 25.62 -8.35
C THR A 469 -45.77 24.58 -7.71
N THR A 470 -46.33 23.56 -7.05
CA THR A 470 -45.58 22.44 -6.44
C THR A 470 -44.86 21.62 -7.52
N SER A 471 -43.64 22.01 -7.82
CA SER A 471 -42.90 21.59 -9.01
C SER A 471 -42.29 20.19 -8.90
N ALA A 472 -42.08 19.70 -7.68
CA ALA A 472 -41.55 18.39 -7.39
C ALA A 472 -42.30 17.73 -6.23
N THR A 473 -42.21 16.41 -6.16
CA THR A 473 -42.66 15.59 -5.05
C THR A 473 -41.44 14.98 -4.37
N VAL A 474 -41.32 15.17 -3.05
CA VAL A 474 -40.20 14.64 -2.25
C VAL A 474 -40.72 13.62 -1.25
N ALA A 475 -40.01 12.50 -1.09
CA ALA A 475 -40.37 11.46 -0.13
C ALA A 475 -39.11 10.84 0.50
N LEU A 476 -39.15 10.53 1.81
CA LEU A 476 -38.10 9.78 2.51
C LEU A 476 -38.30 8.27 2.30
N ASP A 477 -38.10 7.79 1.07
CA ASP A 477 -38.46 6.44 0.63
C ASP A 477 -37.30 5.63 0.05
N GLN A 478 -36.06 6.14 0.13
CA GLN A 478 -34.89 5.52 -0.49
C GLN A 478 -33.91 4.94 0.54
N ALA A 479 -33.30 3.80 0.18
CA ALA A 479 -32.14 3.28 0.89
C ALA A 479 -30.93 4.20 0.67
N ALA A 480 -30.29 4.62 1.75
CA ALA A 480 -29.11 5.48 1.72
C ALA A 480 -27.94 4.84 0.98
N ASN A 481 -26.94 5.65 0.63
CA ASN A 481 -25.67 5.16 0.07
C ASN A 481 -24.90 4.26 1.05
N THR A 482 -25.20 4.35 2.35
CA THR A 482 -24.74 3.40 3.38
C THR A 482 -25.61 2.13 3.46
N PHE A 483 -26.48 1.89 2.48
CA PHE A 483 -27.41 0.75 2.37
C PHE A 483 -28.41 0.59 3.52
N THR A 484 -28.61 1.65 4.32
CA THR A 484 -29.64 1.68 5.35
C THR A 484 -30.98 2.06 4.70
N ALA A 485 -31.94 1.13 4.67
CA ALA A 485 -33.24 1.32 4.01
C ALA A 485 -34.03 2.51 4.59
N ALA A 486 -34.76 3.23 3.73
CA ALA A 486 -35.66 4.35 4.09
C ALA A 486 -35.02 5.45 4.96
N THR A 487 -33.76 5.80 4.68
CA THR A 487 -33.05 6.86 5.41
C THR A 487 -32.65 8.03 4.53
N CYS A 488 -32.95 8.02 3.23
CA CYS A 488 -32.69 9.14 2.33
C CYS A 488 -33.87 9.40 1.36
N SER A 489 -33.84 10.55 0.69
CA SER A 489 -35.00 11.07 -0.04
C SER A 489 -34.97 10.73 -1.53
N SER A 490 -36.14 10.57 -2.13
CA SER A 490 -36.32 10.74 -3.57
C SER A 490 -36.98 12.08 -3.91
N VAL A 491 -36.69 12.57 -5.11
CA VAL A 491 -37.26 13.79 -5.69
C VAL A 491 -37.79 13.45 -7.08
N THR A 492 -39.07 13.66 -7.31
CA THR A 492 -39.75 13.47 -8.61
C THR A 492 -40.14 14.82 -9.17
N ALA A 493 -39.75 15.13 -10.41
CA ALA A 493 -40.17 16.37 -11.06
C ALA A 493 -41.61 16.25 -11.55
N ASN A 494 -42.51 17.10 -11.05
CA ASN A 494 -43.89 17.18 -11.54
C ASN A 494 -43.98 18.08 -12.79
N VAL A 495 -43.06 19.04 -12.93
CA VAL A 495 -42.95 19.97 -14.05
C VAL A 495 -41.50 20.08 -14.53
N ALA A 496 -41.29 20.63 -15.72
CA ALA A 496 -39.95 20.91 -16.22
C ALA A 496 -39.24 21.96 -15.36
N ASN A 497 -37.93 21.82 -15.18
CA ASN A 497 -37.10 22.70 -14.34
C ASN A 497 -37.54 22.76 -12.87
N ALA A 498 -38.05 21.66 -12.33
CA ALA A 498 -38.37 21.57 -10.91
C ALA A 498 -37.10 21.68 -10.05
N THR A 499 -37.14 22.48 -8.99
CA THR A 499 -36.04 22.69 -8.05
C THR A 499 -36.41 22.28 -6.63
N VAL A 500 -35.41 21.83 -5.89
CA VAL A 500 -35.48 21.67 -4.44
C VAL A 500 -34.21 22.30 -3.87
N LEU A 501 -34.37 23.41 -3.16
CA LEU A 501 -33.28 24.27 -2.70
C LEU A 501 -33.36 24.53 -1.20
N GLN A 502 -32.22 24.64 -0.55
CA GLN A 502 -32.11 25.16 0.81
C GLN A 502 -31.28 26.44 0.79
N THR A 503 -31.73 27.45 1.52
CA THR A 503 -31.07 28.76 1.61
C THR A 503 -30.45 28.93 2.99
N LEU A 504 -29.16 29.30 3.01
CA LEU A 504 -28.44 29.69 4.21
C LEU A 504 -28.40 31.21 4.31
N ALA A 505 -28.99 31.75 5.37
CA ALA A 505 -28.78 33.14 5.74
C ALA A 505 -27.35 33.31 6.28
N THR A 506 -26.47 33.93 5.50
CA THR A 506 -25.09 34.19 5.90
C THR A 506 -24.82 35.69 5.83
N GLY A 507 -24.17 36.26 6.84
CA GLY A 507 -23.82 37.69 6.88
C GLY A 507 -22.58 38.08 6.07
N ALA A 508 -21.91 37.15 5.37
CA ALA A 508 -20.66 37.43 4.64
C ALA A 508 -20.53 36.60 3.36
N ALA A 509 -20.03 37.24 2.29
CA ALA A 509 -19.70 36.58 1.03
C ALA A 509 -18.47 35.68 1.21
N THR A 510 -18.62 34.38 0.96
CA THR A 510 -17.59 33.36 1.22
C THR A 510 -17.53 32.34 0.08
N ILE A 511 -16.44 31.56 0.03
CA ILE A 511 -16.38 30.40 -0.87
C ILE A 511 -17.24 29.29 -0.29
N ARG A 512 -18.15 28.73 -1.10
CA ARG A 512 -19.04 27.64 -0.70
C ARG A 512 -18.90 26.43 -1.60
N ALA A 513 -18.88 25.27 -0.98
CA ALA A 513 -18.87 23.98 -1.63
C ALA A 513 -20.18 23.26 -1.29
N PHE A 514 -21.04 23.06 -2.29
CA PHE A 514 -22.20 22.19 -2.17
C PHE A 514 -21.84 20.81 -2.69
N SER A 515 -22.16 19.75 -1.95
CA SER A 515 -21.99 18.37 -2.40
C SER A 515 -23.11 17.46 -1.92
N LEU A 516 -23.41 16.41 -2.67
CA LEU A 516 -24.39 15.39 -2.33
C LEU A 516 -24.14 14.12 -3.15
N PHE A 517 -24.71 13.00 -2.72
CA PHE A 517 -24.80 11.79 -3.52
C PHE A 517 -26.13 11.77 -4.27
N ILE A 518 -26.09 11.40 -5.56
CA ILE A 518 -27.28 11.26 -6.39
C ILE A 518 -27.22 9.93 -7.13
N LYS A 519 -28.37 9.26 -7.26
CA LYS A 519 -28.59 8.22 -8.26
C LYS A 519 -29.91 8.46 -8.99
N ARG A 520 -29.99 7.97 -10.22
CA ARG A 520 -31.17 8.00 -11.08
C ARG A 520 -32.12 6.90 -10.64
N LEU A 521 -33.41 7.24 -10.55
CA LEU A 521 -34.48 6.27 -10.36
C LEU A 521 -35.34 6.13 -11.62
N VAL A 522 -35.67 7.25 -12.27
CA VAL A 522 -36.49 7.29 -13.49
C VAL A 522 -36.00 8.41 -14.41
N GLY A 523 -36.06 8.18 -15.73
CA GLY A 523 -35.84 9.19 -16.75
C GLY A 523 -34.38 9.38 -17.18
N THR A 524 -34.18 10.22 -18.19
CA THR A 524 -32.87 10.50 -18.83
C THR A 524 -32.59 12.00 -18.97
N GLY A 525 -33.45 12.86 -18.42
CA GLY A 525 -33.29 14.30 -18.43
C GLY A 525 -32.07 14.77 -17.62
N LEU A 526 -31.66 16.00 -17.93
CA LEU A 526 -30.53 16.63 -17.24
C LEU A 526 -30.86 16.86 -15.76
N ILE A 527 -29.88 16.53 -14.92
CA ILE A 527 -29.86 16.87 -13.50
C ILE A 527 -28.77 17.90 -13.31
N GLN A 528 -29.10 18.94 -12.56
CA GLN A 528 -28.20 20.06 -12.31
C GLN A 528 -28.14 20.40 -10.83
N ILE A 529 -27.01 20.93 -10.40
CA ILE A 529 -26.78 21.39 -9.03
C ILE A 529 -26.37 22.86 -9.02
N THR A 530 -26.66 23.55 -7.91
CA THR A 530 -26.34 24.97 -7.72
C THR A 530 -25.93 25.24 -6.27
N VAL A 531 -25.27 26.39 -6.04
CA VAL A 531 -25.04 26.99 -4.73
C VAL A 531 -25.41 28.49 -4.67
N ASP A 532 -25.89 29.05 -5.79
CA ASP A 532 -26.21 30.48 -5.97
C ASP A 532 -27.69 30.72 -6.33
N GLY A 533 -28.57 29.83 -5.90
CA GLY A 533 -30.01 29.90 -6.12
C GLY A 533 -30.43 29.66 -7.57
N GLY A 534 -29.53 29.13 -8.39
CA GLY A 534 -29.79 28.85 -9.79
C GLY A 534 -29.47 30.00 -10.73
N THR A 535 -28.69 30.98 -10.28
CA THR A 535 -28.04 31.94 -11.19
C THR A 535 -27.09 31.19 -12.12
N THR A 536 -26.44 30.15 -11.61
CA THR A 536 -25.67 29.18 -12.38
C THR A 536 -26.06 27.76 -12.02
N TRP A 537 -25.97 26.87 -13.01
CA TRP A 537 -26.33 25.46 -12.90
C TRP A 537 -25.22 24.59 -13.48
N ALA A 538 -24.66 23.72 -12.66
CA ALA A 538 -23.71 22.70 -13.10
C ALA A 538 -24.45 21.41 -13.44
N THR A 539 -24.30 20.92 -14.68
CA THR A 539 -24.91 19.65 -15.11
C THR A 539 -24.10 18.47 -14.58
N VAL A 540 -24.79 17.48 -14.00
CA VAL A 540 -24.18 16.29 -13.39
C VAL A 540 -24.63 15.02 -14.10
N ALA A 541 -23.67 14.12 -14.38
CA ALA A 541 -23.92 12.88 -15.09
C ALA A 541 -24.42 11.78 -14.13
N VAL A 542 -25.72 11.80 -13.81
CA VAL A 542 -26.33 10.86 -12.86
C VAL A 542 -26.72 9.54 -13.53
N THR A 543 -26.22 8.42 -13.00
CA THR A 543 -26.50 7.04 -13.44
C THR A 543 -27.38 6.31 -12.42
N GLY A 544 -27.70 5.02 -12.64
CA GLY A 544 -28.46 4.18 -11.69
C GLY A 544 -27.70 3.81 -10.41
N THR A 545 -26.42 4.16 -10.29
CA THR A 545 -25.58 3.92 -9.11
C THR A 545 -25.35 5.23 -8.37
N TRP A 546 -25.12 5.15 -7.05
CA TRP A 546 -24.76 6.33 -6.27
C TRP A 546 -23.43 6.91 -6.76
N ALA A 547 -23.44 8.21 -7.05
CA ALA A 547 -22.23 8.97 -7.34
C ALA A 547 -22.27 10.30 -6.59
N ARG A 548 -21.10 10.76 -6.14
CA ARG A 548 -20.95 12.05 -5.47
C ARG A 548 -20.78 13.15 -6.50
N PHE A 549 -21.52 14.24 -6.34
CA PHE A 549 -21.38 15.44 -7.16
C PHE A 549 -21.17 16.65 -6.28
N SER A 550 -20.48 17.67 -6.82
CA SER A 550 -20.21 18.90 -6.10
C SER A 550 -20.09 20.10 -7.02
N VAL A 551 -20.34 21.29 -6.45
CA VAL A 551 -20.08 22.58 -7.07
C VAL A 551 -19.43 23.49 -6.04
N VAL A 552 -18.37 24.19 -6.45
CA VAL A 552 -17.66 25.16 -5.60
C VAL A 552 -17.73 26.52 -6.26
N GLN A 553 -18.13 27.54 -5.51
CA GLN A 553 -18.21 28.92 -6.00
C GLN A 553 -17.68 29.90 -4.98
N SER A 554 -17.04 30.95 -5.49
CA SER A 554 -16.44 32.01 -4.70
C SER A 554 -17.42 33.16 -4.49
N ALA A 555 -17.25 33.86 -3.36
CA ALA A 555 -17.95 35.13 -3.04
C ALA A 555 -19.50 35.05 -3.08
N ILE A 556 -20.08 33.96 -2.59
CA ILE A 556 -21.53 33.81 -2.50
C ILE A 556 -22.05 34.44 -1.21
N LEU A 557 -22.90 35.47 -1.35
CA LEU A 557 -23.68 36.06 -0.27
C LEU A 557 -25.04 35.34 -0.21
N THR A 558 -25.38 34.76 0.94
CA THR A 558 -26.63 34.00 1.15
C THR A 558 -26.74 32.78 0.21
N PRO A 559 -25.94 31.73 0.43
CA PRO A 559 -25.91 30.54 -0.42
C PRO A 559 -27.28 29.88 -0.50
N SER A 560 -27.73 29.57 -1.71
CA SER A 560 -28.94 28.79 -1.95
C SER A 560 -28.61 27.62 -2.85
N PHE A 561 -28.63 26.41 -2.30
CA PHE A 561 -28.08 25.22 -2.95
C PHE A 561 -29.10 24.11 -3.04
N GLY A 562 -28.89 23.21 -3.99
CA GLY A 562 -29.74 22.06 -4.20
C GLY A 562 -29.71 21.61 -5.65
N VAL A 563 -30.83 21.06 -6.12
CA VAL A 563 -30.93 20.42 -7.44
C VAL A 563 -31.98 21.07 -8.32
N ARG A 564 -31.79 20.93 -9.63
CA ARG A 564 -32.82 21.11 -10.67
C ARG A 564 -32.93 19.84 -11.49
N ILE A 565 -34.17 19.39 -11.69
CA ILE A 565 -34.53 18.31 -12.59
C ILE A 565 -35.20 18.94 -13.80
N VAL A 566 -34.55 18.86 -14.97
CA VAL A 566 -34.98 19.64 -16.15
C VAL A 566 -36.23 19.04 -16.80
N THR A 567 -36.38 17.72 -16.81
CA THR A 567 -37.47 17.02 -17.48
C THR A 567 -38.55 16.62 -16.48
N ALA A 568 -39.83 16.91 -16.79
CA ALA A 568 -40.95 16.45 -15.98
C ALA A 568 -41.06 14.92 -16.01
N GLY A 569 -41.41 14.29 -14.89
CA GLY A 569 -41.49 12.85 -14.73
C GLY A 569 -40.17 12.17 -14.32
N ASP A 570 -39.03 12.85 -14.45
CA ASP A 570 -37.75 12.32 -13.98
C ASP A 570 -37.72 12.22 -12.45
N LYS A 571 -37.06 11.17 -11.95
CA LYS A 571 -36.93 10.89 -10.52
C LYS A 571 -35.48 10.56 -10.16
N ILE A 572 -35.00 11.14 -9.06
CA ILE A 572 -33.68 10.88 -8.48
C ILE A 572 -33.80 10.50 -7.01
N ALA A 573 -32.80 9.80 -6.48
CA ALA A 573 -32.54 9.70 -5.05
C ALA A 573 -31.38 10.63 -4.68
N VAL A 574 -31.45 11.23 -3.50
CA VAL A 574 -30.43 12.13 -2.95
C VAL A 574 -30.04 11.70 -1.55
N ASP A 575 -28.75 11.75 -1.24
CA ASP A 575 -28.22 11.39 0.07
C ASP A 575 -27.08 12.33 0.49
N LEU A 576 -26.93 12.53 1.80
CA LEU A 576 -25.85 13.26 2.46
C LEU A 576 -25.55 14.63 1.82
N ALA A 577 -26.58 15.45 1.62
CA ALA A 577 -26.41 16.81 1.14
C ALA A 577 -25.63 17.68 2.15
N GLN A 578 -24.65 18.42 1.65
CA GLN A 578 -23.78 19.25 2.45
C GLN A 578 -23.47 20.58 1.79
N CYS A 579 -23.44 21.64 2.60
CA CYS A 579 -22.92 22.94 2.19
C CYS A 579 -21.84 23.38 3.18
N GLU A 580 -20.61 23.42 2.70
CA GLU A 580 -19.40 23.61 3.50
C GLU A 580 -18.63 24.84 3.04
N LEU A 581 -17.74 25.36 3.89
CA LEU A 581 -16.83 26.45 3.53
C LEU A 581 -15.63 25.92 2.73
N ASN A 582 -15.25 26.65 1.68
CA ASN A 582 -14.02 26.48 0.88
C ASN A 582 -13.86 25.19 0.07
N CYS A 583 -14.19 24.02 0.60
CA CYS A 583 -14.02 22.76 -0.12
C CYS A 583 -15.02 21.68 0.29
N VAL A 584 -15.08 20.65 -0.53
CA VAL A 584 -15.81 19.41 -0.28
C VAL A 584 -15.00 18.54 0.70
N THR A 585 -15.61 18.02 1.76
CA THR A 585 -14.96 17.11 2.71
C THR A 585 -15.67 15.76 2.80
N ALA A 586 -15.21 14.82 3.63
CA ALA A 586 -16.00 13.60 3.87
C ALA A 586 -17.40 13.94 4.43
N PRO A 587 -18.44 13.12 4.15
CA PRO A 587 -19.77 13.41 4.64
C PRO A 587 -19.85 13.64 6.15
N VAL A 588 -20.70 14.59 6.52
CA VAL A 588 -21.08 14.99 7.88
C VAL A 588 -22.59 14.99 7.90
N LEU A 589 -23.16 13.99 8.57
CA LEU A 589 -24.59 13.78 8.66
C LEU A 589 -25.24 14.90 9.49
N THR A 590 -26.33 15.46 8.98
CA THR A 590 -27.16 16.45 9.68
C THR A 590 -28.59 15.94 9.82
N ILE A 591 -29.18 16.14 11.00
CA ILE A 591 -30.55 15.76 11.33
C ILE A 591 -31.23 17.00 11.92
N GLY A 592 -31.91 17.77 11.08
CA GLY A 592 -32.64 18.99 11.46
C GLY A 592 -31.77 20.23 11.78
N ASN A 593 -30.49 20.07 12.13
CA ASN A 593 -29.59 21.18 12.47
C ASN A 593 -28.22 21.05 11.78
N ALA A 594 -27.51 22.17 11.65
CA ALA A 594 -26.14 22.20 11.18
C ALA A 594 -25.23 21.47 12.19
N VAL A 595 -24.26 20.71 11.69
CA VAL A 595 -23.35 19.91 12.52
C VAL A 595 -21.91 20.24 12.16
N THR A 596 -21.11 20.47 13.19
CA THR A 596 -19.66 20.62 13.08
C THR A 596 -18.99 19.30 13.39
N ARG A 597 -18.25 18.76 12.42
CA ARG A 597 -17.32 17.65 12.64
C ARG A 597 -16.05 18.20 13.30
N PRO A 598 -15.57 17.61 14.42
CA PRO A 598 -14.27 17.94 15.00
C PRO A 598 -13.10 17.60 14.06
N ALA A 599 -11.96 18.26 14.24
CA ALA A 599 -10.74 17.92 13.52
C ALA A 599 -10.14 16.60 13.99
N GLU A 600 -9.53 15.85 13.07
CA GLU A 600 -8.71 14.69 13.37
C GLU A 600 -7.28 15.12 13.66
N ASN A 601 -6.75 14.81 14.85
CA ASN A 601 -5.39 15.20 15.23
C ASN A 601 -4.46 13.99 15.17
N PHE A 602 -3.52 14.01 14.22
CA PHE A 602 -2.52 12.96 14.11
C PHE A 602 -1.26 13.33 14.87
N LEU A 603 -0.61 12.31 15.39
CA LEU A 603 0.66 12.36 16.09
C LEU A 603 1.58 11.33 15.45
N PHE A 604 2.83 11.69 15.21
CA PHE A 604 3.83 10.64 15.00
C PHE A 604 4.01 9.83 16.29
N SER A 605 4.36 8.56 16.19
CA SER A 605 4.72 7.78 17.37
C SER A 605 5.95 8.38 18.07
N THR A 606 6.13 8.07 19.35
CA THR A 606 7.26 8.57 20.15
C THR A 606 8.61 8.33 19.47
N ALA A 607 8.78 7.18 18.82
CA ALA A 607 10.00 6.84 18.09
C ALA A 607 10.24 7.78 16.88
N VAL A 608 9.21 8.01 16.08
CA VAL A 608 9.30 8.89 14.89
C VAL A 608 9.44 10.36 15.31
N ASN A 609 8.75 10.79 16.36
CA ASN A 609 8.89 12.12 16.93
C ASN A 609 10.32 12.37 17.45
N ALA A 610 10.92 11.41 18.15
CA ALA A 610 12.30 11.53 18.64
C ALA A 610 13.31 11.68 17.48
N LEU A 611 13.07 11.01 16.35
CA LEU A 611 13.91 11.15 15.16
C LEU A 611 13.82 12.56 14.56
N LEU A 612 12.62 13.15 14.54
CA LEU A 612 12.44 14.52 14.09
C LEU A 612 13.10 15.52 15.06
N GLN A 613 13.06 15.28 16.37
CA GLN A 613 13.74 16.14 17.35
C GLN A 613 15.29 16.18 17.24
N GLY A 614 15.89 15.37 16.35
CA GLY A 614 17.33 15.42 16.07
C GLY A 614 17.80 16.74 15.44
N SER A 615 19.13 16.94 15.41
CA SER A 615 19.73 18.16 14.83
C SER A 615 19.56 18.28 13.31
N ALA A 616 19.19 17.20 12.62
CA ALA A 616 18.87 17.18 11.21
C ALA A 616 17.80 16.12 10.90
N ALA A 617 16.98 16.39 9.89
CA ALA A 617 16.02 15.44 9.35
C ALA A 617 15.61 15.78 7.92
N THR A 618 15.09 14.78 7.22
CA THR A 618 14.36 14.93 5.95
C THR A 618 12.98 14.30 6.09
N TYR A 619 11.93 14.97 5.67
CA TYR A 619 10.57 14.46 5.63
C TYR A 619 10.04 14.49 4.20
N VAL A 620 9.17 13.53 3.88
CA VAL A 620 8.49 13.40 2.59
C VAL A 620 7.02 13.18 2.84
N VAL A 621 6.17 13.90 2.12
CA VAL A 621 4.72 13.69 2.09
C VAL A 621 4.25 13.70 0.65
N ARG A 622 3.45 12.71 0.26
CA ARG A 622 2.78 12.66 -1.05
C ARG A 622 1.30 12.45 -0.87
N GLY A 623 0.52 13.00 -1.79
CA GLY A 623 -0.92 12.89 -1.78
C GLY A 623 -1.51 13.21 -3.14
N THR A 624 -2.83 13.15 -3.21
CA THR A 624 -3.59 13.43 -4.42
C THR A 624 -4.70 14.43 -4.13
N GLY A 625 -4.91 15.38 -5.04
CA GLY A 625 -6.04 16.30 -4.98
C GLY A 625 -5.81 17.51 -4.08
N PRO A 626 -6.74 18.48 -4.15
CA PRO A 626 -6.49 19.84 -3.70
C PRO A 626 -6.32 19.91 -2.18
N VAL A 627 -5.16 20.41 -1.76
CA VAL A 627 -4.93 20.87 -0.40
C VAL A 627 -5.60 22.25 -0.24
N GLN A 628 -6.31 22.51 0.86
CA GLN A 628 -6.93 23.83 1.08
C GLN A 628 -5.90 24.97 1.12
N SER A 629 -6.29 26.19 0.72
CA SER A 629 -5.53 27.41 1.02
C SER A 629 -5.47 27.62 2.53
N SER A 630 -4.29 27.84 3.10
CA SER A 630 -4.04 27.71 4.55
C SER A 630 -4.26 26.27 5.05
N ALA A 631 -3.24 25.42 4.94
CA ALA A 631 -3.25 24.03 5.42
C ALA A 631 -1.93 23.67 6.10
N THR A 632 -1.96 23.08 7.28
CA THR A 632 -0.79 22.46 7.91
C THR A 632 -0.69 21.02 7.45
N ILE A 633 0.47 20.63 6.93
CA ILE A 633 0.76 19.26 6.51
C ILE A 633 1.65 18.58 7.55
N LEU A 634 2.66 19.28 8.08
CA LEU A 634 3.49 18.85 9.20
C LEU A 634 3.69 20.04 10.15
N GLY A 635 2.95 20.05 11.27
CA GLY A 635 3.01 21.10 12.29
C GLY A 635 3.94 20.76 13.45
N ALA A 636 4.39 21.80 14.17
CA ALA A 636 5.16 21.70 15.40
C ALA A 636 4.43 22.39 16.57
N ASP A 637 4.79 22.06 17.81
CA ASP A 637 4.16 22.60 19.03
C ASP A 637 4.65 23.98 19.49
N ALA A 638 5.78 24.48 18.97
CA ALA A 638 6.16 25.87 19.18
C ALA A 638 5.23 26.80 18.39
N ALA A 639 4.77 27.88 19.03
CA ALA A 639 3.71 28.76 18.55
C ALA A 639 3.90 29.25 17.11
N GLY A 640 3.33 28.51 16.15
CA GLY A 640 3.27 28.88 14.74
C GLY A 640 4.30 28.22 13.82
N ASP A 641 5.23 27.42 14.37
CA ASP A 641 6.24 26.72 13.58
C ASP A 641 5.62 25.58 12.75
N THR A 642 6.08 25.45 11.52
CA THR A 642 5.63 24.40 10.59
C THR A 642 6.81 23.86 9.84
N LEU A 643 6.97 22.53 9.86
CA LEU A 643 7.87 21.87 8.95
C LEU A 643 7.33 21.97 7.53
N LEU A 644 6.01 21.81 7.37
CA LEU A 644 5.37 21.91 6.07
C LEU A 644 3.93 22.44 6.17
N ALA A 645 3.64 23.50 5.41
CA ALA A 645 2.32 24.08 5.33
C ALA A 645 2.05 24.71 3.95
N ARG A 646 0.78 24.92 3.64
CA ARG A 646 0.30 25.81 2.58
C ARG A 646 -0.19 27.09 3.24
N ASN A 647 0.28 28.26 2.79
CA ASN A 647 -0.19 29.55 3.33
C ASN A 647 -1.50 30.01 2.67
N SER A 648 -2.04 31.15 3.11
CA SER A 648 -3.26 31.76 2.55
C SER A 648 -3.09 32.22 1.10
N GLY A 649 -1.87 32.55 0.69
CA GLY A 649 -1.50 32.81 -0.71
C GLY A 649 -1.40 31.56 -1.57
N GLY A 650 -1.65 30.37 -1.01
CA GLY A 650 -1.60 29.09 -1.72
C GLY A 650 -0.18 28.55 -1.96
N GLN A 651 0.84 29.16 -1.37
CA GLN A 651 2.25 28.78 -1.50
C GLN A 651 2.60 27.69 -0.48
N LEU A 652 3.55 26.83 -0.86
CA LEU A 652 4.15 25.86 0.05
C LEU A 652 5.26 26.51 0.87
N VAL A 653 5.18 26.37 2.19
CA VAL A 653 6.04 27.06 3.15
C VAL A 653 6.53 26.15 4.29
N ALA A 654 7.73 26.43 4.78
CA ALA A 654 8.15 26.12 6.16
C ALA A 654 8.19 27.40 6.98
N ASN A 655 7.76 27.35 8.25
CA ASN A 655 7.85 28.48 9.17
C ASN A 655 8.71 28.13 10.39
N SER A 656 9.66 29.02 10.71
CA SER A 656 10.45 28.98 11.94
C SER A 656 10.52 30.38 12.52
N GLY A 657 9.90 30.61 13.68
CA GLY A 657 9.92 31.89 14.38
C GLY A 657 9.42 33.07 13.53
N GLY A 658 8.51 32.83 12.57
CA GLY A 658 7.99 33.83 11.63
C GLY A 658 8.77 33.95 10.31
N THR A 659 9.88 33.23 10.15
CA THR A 659 10.66 33.20 8.90
C THR A 659 10.13 32.11 7.96
N LEU A 660 9.60 32.53 6.81
CA LEU A 660 9.03 31.65 5.79
C LEU A 660 10.06 31.22 4.74
N LEU A 661 10.23 29.91 4.55
CA LEU A 661 10.91 29.34 3.39
C LEU A 661 9.85 28.95 2.35
N ASN A 662 9.89 29.55 1.16
CA ASN A 662 8.89 29.33 0.10
C ASN A 662 9.47 28.50 -1.05
N VAL A 663 8.85 27.38 -1.41
CA VAL A 663 9.30 26.52 -2.52
C VAL A 663 8.80 26.99 -3.88
N ASN A 664 7.74 27.81 -3.88
CA ASN A 664 7.06 28.20 -5.11
C ASN A 664 6.45 29.61 -4.98
N PRO A 665 7.11 30.68 -5.47
CA PRO A 665 6.47 31.98 -5.63
C PRO A 665 5.51 31.94 -6.82
N GLY A 666 4.33 31.38 -6.60
CA GLY A 666 3.31 31.18 -7.64
C GLY A 666 2.55 29.88 -7.37
N SER A 667 1.24 29.88 -7.56
CA SER A 667 0.31 28.84 -7.14
C SER A 667 0.66 27.44 -7.66
N GLY A 668 1.48 26.70 -6.93
CA GLY A 668 1.63 25.26 -7.10
C GLY A 668 0.26 24.61 -6.94
N SER A 669 -0.24 24.02 -8.02
CA SER A 669 -1.56 23.40 -8.02
C SER A 669 -1.46 22.01 -7.38
N PHE A 670 -2.00 21.88 -6.18
CA PHE A 670 -2.28 20.58 -5.57
C PHE A 670 -3.46 19.86 -6.26
N ALA A 671 -3.89 20.24 -7.46
CA ALA A 671 -5.09 19.68 -8.08
C ALA A 671 -4.97 18.20 -8.52
N GLY A 672 -3.74 17.67 -8.64
CA GLY A 672 -3.46 16.29 -9.04
C GLY A 672 -2.61 15.53 -8.02
N ALA A 673 -1.86 14.55 -8.46
CA ALA A 673 -0.82 13.93 -7.63
C ALA A 673 0.27 14.96 -7.31
N TRP A 674 0.71 14.97 -6.05
CA TRP A 674 1.73 15.90 -5.57
C TRP A 674 2.66 15.23 -4.57
N GLY A 675 3.90 15.72 -4.51
CA GLY A 675 4.91 15.31 -3.57
C GLY A 675 5.69 16.51 -3.04
N VAL A 676 6.03 16.43 -1.77
CA VAL A 676 6.90 17.39 -1.10
C VAL A 676 8.00 16.63 -0.39
N ALA A 677 9.23 17.09 -0.53
CA ALA A 677 10.32 16.72 0.36
C ALA A 677 10.90 17.99 0.99
N GLY A 678 11.19 17.92 2.28
CA GLY A 678 11.83 19.01 2.99
C GLY A 678 12.71 18.51 4.10
N GLY A 679 13.51 19.39 4.68
CA GLY A 679 14.40 19.02 5.76
C GLY A 679 15.12 20.20 6.37
N TYR A 680 15.84 19.92 7.44
CA TYR A 680 16.65 20.89 8.18
C TYR A 680 17.93 20.25 8.68
N SER A 681 18.89 21.11 8.97
CA SER A 681 20.15 20.81 9.66
C SER A 681 20.63 22.08 10.38
N PRO A 682 21.74 22.05 11.13
CA PRO A 682 22.33 23.26 11.67
C PRO A 682 22.74 24.28 10.59
N ALA A 683 22.91 23.85 9.33
CA ALA A 683 23.25 24.71 8.20
C ALA A 683 22.05 25.40 7.56
N GLY A 684 20.82 25.06 7.97
CA GLY A 684 19.60 25.68 7.46
C GLY A 684 18.55 24.69 6.97
N ARG A 685 17.56 25.23 6.24
CA ARG A 685 16.34 24.51 5.80
C ARG A 685 16.32 24.35 4.29
N ARG A 686 15.68 23.28 3.82
CA ARG A 686 15.53 22.97 2.38
C ARG A 686 14.17 22.37 2.09
N GLN A 687 13.60 22.67 0.93
CA GLN A 687 12.35 22.07 0.47
C GLN A 687 12.25 22.01 -1.06
N SER A 688 11.57 20.98 -1.59
CA SER A 688 11.27 20.76 -3.01
C SER A 688 9.83 20.28 -3.17
N PHE A 689 9.17 20.71 -4.25
CA PHE A 689 7.79 20.36 -4.58
C PHE A 689 7.76 19.73 -5.97
N ASN A 690 7.24 18.52 -6.11
CA ASN A 690 7.15 17.80 -7.38
C ASN A 690 8.50 17.74 -8.15
N GLY A 691 9.61 17.60 -7.41
CA GLY A 691 10.95 17.56 -7.97
C GLY A 691 11.46 18.89 -8.55
N SER A 692 10.82 20.02 -8.22
CA SER A 692 11.28 21.36 -8.59
C SER A 692 12.66 21.69 -8.02
N ALA A 693 13.26 22.81 -8.45
CA ALA A 693 14.43 23.36 -7.79
C ALA A 693 14.23 23.45 -6.27
N VAL A 694 15.27 23.13 -5.50
CA VAL A 694 15.25 23.22 -4.04
C VAL A 694 15.25 24.69 -3.62
N ALA A 695 14.29 25.07 -2.79
CA ALA A 695 14.36 26.31 -2.04
C ALA A 695 15.12 26.07 -0.73
N SER A 696 16.01 26.99 -0.36
CA SER A 696 16.80 26.88 0.86
C SER A 696 17.05 28.22 1.52
N ASP A 697 17.21 28.22 2.84
CA ASP A 697 17.70 29.36 3.62
C ASP A 697 18.60 28.89 4.77
N ALA A 698 19.25 29.86 5.43
CA ALA A 698 20.10 29.64 6.60
C ALA A 698 19.36 29.81 7.95
N ALA A 699 18.01 29.88 7.93
CA ALA A 699 17.26 30.01 9.16
C ALA A 699 17.41 28.73 10.01
N ALA A 700 17.33 28.88 11.33
CA ALA A 700 17.39 27.74 12.23
C ALA A 700 16.29 26.71 11.89
N ALA A 701 16.53 25.45 12.26
CA ALA A 701 15.46 24.47 12.25
C ALA A 701 14.27 25.02 13.06
N PRO A 702 13.02 24.78 12.63
CA PRO A 702 11.85 25.12 13.43
C PRO A 702 12.05 24.61 14.85
N ALA A 703 11.76 25.40 15.88
CA ALA A 703 11.78 24.87 17.24
C ALA A 703 10.57 23.93 17.33
N HIS A 704 10.79 22.64 17.50
CA HIS A 704 9.69 21.68 17.50
C HIS A 704 9.89 20.65 18.61
N GLY A 705 8.93 20.57 19.52
CA GLY A 705 8.74 19.44 20.41
C GLY A 705 8.03 18.31 19.66
N THR A 706 6.73 18.15 19.86
CA THR A 706 5.93 17.14 19.17
C THR A 706 5.59 17.60 17.75
N VAL A 707 5.83 16.73 16.76
CA VAL A 707 5.44 16.95 15.36
C VAL A 707 4.09 16.28 15.10
N TYR A 708 3.22 17.04 14.44
CA TYR A 708 1.84 16.72 14.16
C TYR A 708 1.63 16.57 12.65
N PRO A 709 1.46 15.33 12.14
CA PRO A 709 0.98 15.13 10.79
C PRO A 709 -0.40 15.75 10.62
N PHE A 710 -0.58 16.45 9.51
CA PHE A 710 -1.82 17.06 9.06
C PHE A 710 -2.50 17.98 10.09
N SER A 711 -1.84 18.34 11.20
CA SER A 711 -2.42 19.08 12.32
C SER A 711 -1.36 19.97 13.00
N SER A 712 -1.74 20.70 14.04
CA SER A 712 -0.80 21.47 14.88
C SER A 712 -1.36 21.66 16.27
N SER A 713 -0.54 21.56 17.32
CA SER A 713 -0.98 21.79 18.71
C SER A 713 -1.12 23.27 19.09
N SER A 714 -0.45 24.20 18.36
CA SER A 714 -0.42 25.62 18.72
C SER A 714 -1.30 26.53 17.84
N ARG A 715 -1.73 26.08 16.65
CA ARG A 715 -2.69 26.84 15.83
C ARG A 715 -4.08 26.32 16.16
N GLY A 716 -4.82 27.09 16.97
CA GLY A 716 -6.23 26.83 17.22
C GLY A 716 -6.97 26.48 15.92
N THR A 717 -7.50 25.26 15.88
CA THR A 717 -8.63 24.76 15.07
C THR A 717 -8.67 25.01 13.56
N THR A 718 -7.68 25.61 12.92
CA THR A 718 -7.80 25.99 11.50
C THR A 718 -6.55 25.63 10.71
N SER A 719 -6.77 24.84 9.65
CA SER A 719 -5.95 24.65 8.45
C SER A 719 -5.56 23.18 8.24
N PHE A 720 -6.47 22.33 7.76
CA PHE A 720 -6.18 20.94 7.36
C PHE A 720 -6.26 20.79 5.85
N GLY A 721 -5.32 20.08 5.24
CA GLY A 721 -5.43 19.66 3.84
C GLY A 721 -6.32 18.43 3.77
N ASN A 722 -7.59 18.58 3.37
CA ASN A 722 -8.54 17.46 3.15
C ASN A 722 -8.17 16.58 1.93
N ALA A 723 -6.88 16.52 1.61
CA ALA A 723 -6.33 15.79 0.49
C ALA A 723 -5.98 14.37 0.95
N PRO A 724 -6.42 13.34 0.20
CA PRO A 724 -5.92 11.98 0.37
C PRO A 724 -4.39 11.90 0.34
N ILE A 725 -3.82 11.16 1.29
CA ILE A 725 -2.39 10.99 1.50
C ILE A 725 -1.97 9.58 1.10
N ASP A 726 -0.92 9.52 0.28
CA ASP A 726 -0.38 8.31 -0.32
C ASP A 726 0.82 7.77 0.47
N PHE A 727 1.67 8.68 0.93
CA PHE A 727 2.99 8.34 1.45
C PHE A 727 3.50 9.38 2.44
N ILE A 728 4.11 8.91 3.53
CA ILE A 728 4.84 9.73 4.49
C ILE A 728 6.13 9.02 4.84
N ALA A 729 7.26 9.71 4.86
CA ALA A 729 8.51 9.15 5.36
C ALA A 729 9.42 10.19 5.99
N VAL A 730 10.33 9.72 6.85
CA VAL A 730 11.30 10.53 7.60
C VAL A 730 12.68 9.90 7.47
N ARG A 731 13.73 10.73 7.42
CA ARG A 731 15.15 10.41 7.58
C ARG A 731 15.73 11.21 8.74
N ASN A 732 16.78 10.71 9.37
CA ASN A 732 17.50 11.40 10.46
C ASN A 732 18.69 12.23 9.96
N ASP A 733 18.78 12.48 8.66
CA ASP A 733 19.76 13.32 7.98
C ASP A 733 19.07 14.28 7.01
N LEU A 734 19.75 15.37 6.67
CA LEU A 734 19.32 16.26 5.58
C LEU A 734 19.87 15.73 4.25
N CYS A 735 18.97 15.33 3.34
CA CYS A 735 19.35 14.88 2.01
C CYS A 735 20.04 15.98 1.18
N PRO A 736 20.99 15.61 0.29
CA PRO A 736 21.45 16.48 -0.78
C PRO A 736 20.31 16.92 -1.71
N ASP A 737 20.46 18.07 -2.36
CA ASP A 737 19.39 18.67 -3.18
C ASP A 737 18.86 17.73 -4.26
N ALA A 738 19.75 17.07 -5.00
CA ALA A 738 19.36 16.12 -6.05
C ALA A 738 18.49 14.97 -5.51
N GLN A 739 18.77 14.50 -4.29
CA GLN A 739 17.98 13.46 -3.64
C GLN A 739 16.63 14.01 -3.14
N LEU A 740 16.61 15.21 -2.54
CA LEU A 740 15.36 15.89 -2.17
C LEU A 740 14.42 16.05 -3.36
N GLN A 741 14.95 16.45 -4.52
CA GLN A 741 14.17 16.58 -5.75
C GLN A 741 13.63 15.24 -6.22
N ALA A 742 14.46 14.19 -6.23
CA ALA A 742 14.05 12.86 -6.66
C ALA A 742 12.93 12.27 -5.78
N ILE A 743 12.99 12.46 -4.46
CA ILE A 743 12.00 11.90 -3.54
C ILE A 743 10.72 12.76 -3.42
N ALA A 744 10.76 14.03 -3.86
CA ALA A 744 9.63 14.96 -3.88
C ALA A 744 8.66 14.76 -5.06
N VAL A 745 8.92 13.84 -5.98
CA VAL A 745 8.03 13.60 -7.14
C VAL A 745 6.72 12.95 -6.67
N GLY A 746 5.58 13.54 -7.06
CA GLY A 746 4.25 12.95 -6.85
C GLY A 746 4.03 11.75 -7.78
N ASN A 747 3.40 10.68 -7.26
CA ASN A 747 3.18 9.40 -7.96
C ASN A 747 1.75 9.20 -8.43
#